data_AF-A0A9Q4DV00-F1
#
_entry.id   AF-A0A9Q4DV00-F1
#
_cell.length_a   1.000
_cell.length_b   1.000
_cell.length_c   1.000
_cell.angle_alpha   90.00
_cell.angle_beta   90.00
_cell.angle_gamma   90.00
#
_symmetry.space_group_name_H-M   'P 1'
#
loop_
_entity.id
_entity.type
_entity.pdbx_description
1 polymer ?
#
loop_
_entity_poly.entity_id
_entity_poly.type
_entity_poly.pdbx_seq_one_letter_code
_entity_poly.pdbx_strand_id
1 'polypeptide(L)'
;MLNLIKYYNTTKNALREYQIQSDMTDIEAGINQNTNALNFHKKAKAAHTADQITYGGFTVAEKLKYDTSRIDNLILNSDGHNINELIDLRVSPIDGKTFATVQGRMIYDYNYFKKKIDRVVHVDDFGAVADGVTDCTQAFKDAIGEGNVEVHFSAGTYVGLIKVPSNCRLIGEGQGITIIKLPEETPAGEWVLTNATHEIGNEGIHVKGISFDWNKDRQGGLRAAGGIQSSCVTFANTKYLWIDDCNAINAGLHGFDITAPTYDHKEQTEPDYTAQGCKFVWINNCRASNYGDDGITTHYSEYLFINNCHCINPSGEAHEEGKSNSNGIEIDDGTKNIWLFNNYTSGNSRGVEVKAHKLWPAASNVHITSHVSYRDTRSYDLRHIGHHLANEPWSDTARDVTLVNCTSIEPVYNDKIYRDLSPRALVISAYQRVQVLGFNAIGDPTYDYKDNPMIAFQYKSRKITLDGLLMSGFAKASSDIYVTGGVQRTDDVIITNFHVHDSAPVGIAIGGGVYYVNLTNGFLHTRGGTTGITSPNAQTNMINVRAVGYENAAIIAGQKYSSVPTNIKGGFRAASSSGHPLTDTSAILANSGEVIAKGERNLIAATSGGATTEGSRNGVMFSYNSHTVGATGSSLVLVSKNVKNSKEYSIALGHGEGAASESNKKIEFDALNGTVRSKGAIESVSDLKDLAEYFESVDGKSIDAGYLVTLEGDRIRKALQGDDILGVISKTAGVVLGGAAFDWTDRYLRDEFGGLVYQTIKRDGKDIPVPVENPDYNPEIEYVSRENRPEWHIVGLIGQVYVRIDETVQAGDKIKAKYGKGTKSEDGTGLKVMRIKQPYTKEKGYGVALVFMR
;
A
#
# COMPACT_ATOMS: atom_id res chain seq x y z
N MET A 1 -17.46 -47.43 32.89
CA MET A 1 -16.75 -46.77 31.78
C MET A 1 -15.28 -47.14 31.94
N LEU A 2 -14.64 -47.74 30.93
CA LEU A 2 -13.20 -48.07 31.00
C LEU A 2 -12.40 -46.81 30.68
N ASN A 3 -11.58 -46.35 31.63
CA ASN A 3 -10.76 -45.15 31.48
C ASN A 3 -9.36 -45.55 31.02
N LEU A 4 -9.22 -45.80 29.71
CA LEU A 4 -7.94 -46.18 29.11
C LEU A 4 -7.02 -44.97 28.96
N ILE A 5 -5.72 -45.18 29.13
CA ILE A 5 -4.69 -44.15 28.99
C ILE A 5 -4.61 -43.73 27.51
N LYS A 6 -4.90 -42.45 27.21
CA LYS A 6 -4.92 -41.94 25.81
C LYS A 6 -3.55 -41.52 25.29
N TYR A 7 -2.63 -41.21 26.21
CA TYR A 7 -1.28 -40.77 25.89
C TYR A 7 -0.29 -41.53 26.77
N TYR A 8 0.33 -42.56 26.21
CA TYR A 8 1.40 -43.29 26.88
C TYR A 8 2.66 -42.44 27.01
N ASN A 9 3.48 -42.72 28.02
CA ASN A 9 4.80 -42.10 28.14
C ASN A 9 5.62 -42.34 26.85
N THR A 10 6.21 -41.29 26.29
CA THR A 10 6.95 -41.33 25.02
C THR A 10 8.31 -42.01 25.14
N THR A 11 8.86 -42.12 26.36
CA THR A 11 10.12 -42.79 26.63
C THR A 11 9.90 -44.30 26.84
N LYS A 12 10.67 -45.15 26.15
CA LYS A 12 10.58 -46.62 26.31
C LYS A 12 11.25 -47.04 27.63
N ASN A 13 10.47 -47.05 28.70
CA ASN A 13 10.88 -47.41 30.06
C ASN A 13 9.82 -48.31 30.72
N ALA A 14 10.13 -48.80 31.93
CA ALA A 14 9.23 -49.65 32.70
C ALA A 14 7.84 -49.03 32.96
N LEU A 15 7.75 -47.69 33.02
CA LEU A 15 6.48 -46.99 33.19
C LEU A 15 5.60 -47.11 31.93
N ARG A 16 6.17 -46.94 30.73
CA ARG A 16 5.42 -47.13 29.48
C ARG A 16 4.95 -48.57 29.32
N GLU A 17 5.80 -49.54 29.64
CA GLU A 17 5.44 -50.97 29.57
C GLU A 17 4.31 -51.31 30.56
N TYR A 18 4.37 -50.77 31.78
CA TYR A 18 3.28 -50.91 32.75
C TYR A 18 1.97 -50.27 32.28
N GLN A 19 2.01 -49.05 31.73
CA GLN A 19 0.82 -48.37 31.21
C GLN A 19 0.14 -49.16 30.08
N ILE A 20 0.94 -49.70 29.15
CA ILE A 20 0.43 -50.54 28.05
C ILE A 20 -0.15 -51.84 28.60
N GLN A 21 0.55 -52.51 29.52
CA GLN A 21 0.07 -53.77 30.10
C GLN A 21 -1.23 -53.57 30.89
N SER A 22 -1.34 -52.48 31.65
CA SER A 22 -2.55 -52.13 32.40
C SER A 22 -3.76 -51.95 31.48
N ASP A 23 -3.63 -51.13 30.43
CA ASP A 23 -4.72 -50.93 29.46
C ASP A 23 -5.08 -52.24 28.76
N MET A 24 -4.10 -53.07 28.40
CA MET A 24 -4.36 -54.37 27.76
C MET A 24 -5.12 -55.33 28.67
N THR A 25 -4.84 -55.34 29.98
CA THR A 25 -5.60 -56.12 30.97
C THR A 25 -7.01 -55.59 31.14
N ASP A 26 -7.20 -54.27 31.19
CA ASP A 26 -8.53 -53.65 31.30
C ASP A 26 -9.38 -53.90 30.04
N ILE A 27 -8.75 -53.85 28.86
CA ILE A 27 -9.37 -54.21 27.59
C ILE A 27 -9.77 -55.68 27.57
N GLU A 28 -8.87 -56.60 27.96
CA GLU A 28 -9.17 -58.02 28.03
C GLU A 28 -10.33 -58.31 29.00
N ALA A 29 -10.33 -57.67 30.18
CA ALA A 29 -11.41 -57.79 31.14
C ALA A 29 -12.75 -57.30 30.55
N GLY A 30 -12.76 -56.15 29.87
CA GLY A 30 -13.94 -55.64 29.18
C GLY A 30 -14.46 -56.57 28.08
N ILE A 31 -13.55 -57.13 27.27
CA ILE A 31 -13.88 -58.09 26.19
C ILE A 31 -14.45 -59.38 26.78
N ASN A 32 -13.85 -59.91 27.85
CA ASN A 32 -14.30 -61.12 28.51
C ASN A 32 -15.66 -60.91 29.19
N GLN A 33 -15.89 -59.75 29.82
CA GLN A 33 -17.19 -59.39 30.39
C GLN A 33 -18.27 -59.31 29.31
N ASN A 34 -18.00 -58.64 28.18
CA ASN A 34 -18.93 -58.58 27.06
C ASN A 34 -19.21 -59.95 26.45
N THR A 35 -18.18 -60.80 26.32
CA THR A 35 -18.32 -62.17 25.82
C THR A 35 -19.17 -63.02 26.77
N ASN A 36 -18.96 -62.88 28.07
CA ASN A 36 -19.77 -63.55 29.10
C ASN A 36 -21.21 -63.04 29.12
N ALA A 37 -21.42 -61.72 29.04
CA ALA A 37 -22.75 -61.12 28.95
C ALA A 37 -23.48 -61.58 27.68
N LEU A 38 -22.80 -61.67 26.54
CA LEU A 38 -23.34 -62.19 25.30
C LEU A 38 -23.68 -63.68 25.40
N ASN A 39 -22.80 -64.49 26.01
CA ASN A 39 -23.05 -65.92 26.20
C ASN A 39 -24.21 -66.17 27.18
N PHE A 40 -24.34 -65.32 28.21
CA PHE A 40 -25.49 -65.33 29.10
C PHE A 40 -26.77 -64.95 28.35
N HIS A 41 -26.74 -63.86 27.58
CA HIS A 41 -27.85 -63.41 26.74
C HIS A 41 -28.30 -64.49 25.74
N LYS A 42 -27.36 -65.16 25.06
CA LYS A 42 -27.63 -66.26 24.11
C LYS A 42 -28.31 -67.47 24.75
N LYS A 43 -28.04 -67.72 26.04
CA LYS A 43 -28.60 -68.84 26.81
C LYS A 43 -29.78 -68.43 27.69
N ALA A 44 -30.11 -67.14 27.75
CA ALA A 44 -31.20 -66.64 28.56
C ALA A 44 -32.54 -67.13 28.00
N LYS A 45 -33.36 -67.74 28.86
CA LYS A 45 -34.70 -68.20 28.47
C LYS A 45 -35.64 -67.05 28.09
N ALA A 46 -35.42 -65.86 28.66
CA ALA A 46 -36.10 -64.62 28.30
C ALA A 46 -35.03 -63.51 28.20
N ALA A 47 -34.56 -63.23 26.99
CA ALA A 47 -33.52 -62.23 26.75
C ALA A 47 -34.08 -60.82 26.50
N HIS A 48 -35.30 -60.74 25.97
CA HIS A 48 -36.01 -59.51 25.66
C HIS A 48 -37.47 -59.61 26.09
N THR A 49 -38.06 -58.48 26.45
CA THR A 49 -39.50 -58.32 26.58
C THR A 49 -40.14 -58.10 25.20
N ALA A 50 -41.46 -58.31 25.08
CA ALA A 50 -42.16 -58.15 23.81
C ALA A 50 -42.13 -56.71 23.26
N ASP A 51 -42.01 -55.69 24.13
CA ASP A 51 -41.84 -54.29 23.73
C ASP A 51 -40.45 -53.98 23.15
N GLN A 52 -39.46 -54.85 23.37
CA GLN A 52 -38.08 -54.65 22.91
C GLN A 52 -37.77 -55.32 21.57
N ILE A 53 -38.72 -56.05 20.98
CA ILE A 53 -38.56 -56.76 19.71
C ILE A 53 -39.51 -56.14 18.69
N THR A 54 -39.01 -55.73 17.52
CA THR A 54 -39.83 -55.17 16.44
C THR A 54 -40.14 -56.21 15.36
N TYR A 55 -41.38 -56.26 14.87
CA TYR A 55 -41.80 -57.11 13.75
C TYR A 55 -42.80 -56.35 12.85
N GLY A 56 -42.48 -56.23 11.56
CA GLY A 56 -43.41 -55.69 10.55
C GLY A 56 -43.89 -54.25 10.82
N GLY A 57 -43.10 -53.42 11.50
CA GLY A 57 -43.44 -52.02 11.82
C GLY A 57 -44.04 -51.78 13.21
N PHE A 58 -44.22 -52.82 14.02
CA PHE A 58 -44.73 -52.75 15.41
C PHE A 58 -43.72 -53.34 16.39
N THR A 59 -43.80 -53.00 17.68
CA THR A 59 -43.25 -53.92 18.71
C THR A 59 -44.08 -55.21 18.74
N VAL A 60 -43.47 -56.33 19.14
CA VAL A 60 -44.19 -57.61 19.26
C VAL A 60 -45.35 -57.48 20.25
N ALA A 61 -45.18 -56.70 21.32
CA ALA A 61 -46.26 -56.43 22.29
C ALA A 61 -47.44 -55.66 21.66
N GLU A 62 -47.17 -54.59 20.91
CA GLU A 62 -48.20 -53.82 20.19
C GLU A 62 -48.93 -54.70 19.19
N LYS A 63 -48.19 -55.52 18.43
CA LYS A 63 -48.76 -56.43 17.45
C LYS A 63 -49.67 -57.47 18.09
N LEU A 64 -49.24 -58.08 19.19
CA LEU A 64 -50.04 -59.03 19.95
C LEU A 64 -51.31 -58.37 20.53
N LYS A 65 -51.20 -57.15 21.07
CA LYS A 65 -52.36 -56.41 21.58
C LYS A 65 -53.37 -56.13 20.46
N TYR A 66 -52.90 -55.70 19.29
CA TYR A 66 -53.74 -55.48 18.13
C TYR A 66 -54.42 -56.77 17.64
N ASP A 67 -53.67 -57.86 17.49
CA ASP A 67 -54.22 -59.13 16.99
C ASP A 67 -55.20 -59.77 18.00
N THR A 68 -54.92 -59.69 19.31
CA THR A 68 -55.87 -60.11 20.34
C THR A 68 -57.15 -59.29 20.28
N SER A 69 -57.04 -57.95 20.17
CA SER A 69 -58.22 -57.07 20.11
C SER A 69 -59.07 -57.33 18.86
N ARG A 70 -58.44 -57.67 17.72
CA ARG A 70 -59.12 -58.12 16.49
C ARG A 70 -59.91 -59.40 16.71
N ILE A 71 -59.28 -60.42 17.29
CA ILE A 71 -59.89 -61.72 17.56
C ILE A 71 -61.07 -61.56 18.55
N ASP A 72 -60.87 -60.84 19.66
CA ASP A 72 -61.93 -60.59 20.64
C ASP A 72 -63.11 -59.85 20.01
N ASN A 73 -62.84 -58.84 19.18
CA ASN A 73 -63.87 -58.09 18.49
C ASN A 73 -64.67 -58.96 17.51
N LEU A 74 -64.01 -59.87 16.79
CA LEU A 74 -64.64 -60.87 15.92
C LEU A 74 -65.52 -61.85 16.69
N ILE A 75 -65.06 -62.33 17.84
CA ILE A 75 -65.81 -63.31 18.66
C ILE A 75 -67.03 -62.65 19.32
N LEU A 76 -66.84 -61.49 19.97
CA LEU A 76 -67.87 -60.86 20.78
C LEU A 76 -69.01 -60.23 19.98
N ASN A 77 -68.75 -59.87 18.71
CA ASN A 77 -69.74 -59.20 17.85
C ASN A 77 -70.25 -60.09 16.72
N SER A 78 -69.92 -61.39 16.70
CA SER A 78 -70.46 -62.32 15.71
C SER A 78 -71.86 -62.80 16.11
N ASP A 79 -72.86 -62.53 15.28
CA ASP A 79 -74.27 -62.91 15.51
C ASP A 79 -74.80 -63.91 14.46
N GLY A 80 -73.93 -64.43 13.59
CA GLY A 80 -74.27 -65.36 12.52
C GLY A 80 -74.78 -64.72 11.22
N HIS A 81 -74.98 -63.39 11.17
CA HIS A 81 -75.38 -62.66 9.96
C HIS A 81 -74.42 -61.52 9.58
N ASN A 82 -73.48 -61.18 10.46
CA ASN A 82 -72.48 -60.14 10.22
C ASN A 82 -71.43 -60.49 9.13
N ILE A 83 -70.91 -59.44 8.48
CA ILE A 83 -69.74 -59.54 7.59
C ILE A 83 -68.48 -59.49 8.46
N ASN A 84 -67.84 -60.65 8.68
CA ASN A 84 -66.70 -60.80 9.58
C ASN A 84 -65.54 -59.85 9.25
N GLU A 85 -65.25 -59.64 7.97
CA GLU A 85 -64.21 -58.68 7.54
C GLU A 85 -64.51 -57.25 8.01
N LEU A 86 -65.78 -56.85 8.02
CA LEU A 86 -66.22 -55.53 8.46
C LEU A 86 -66.25 -55.38 9.99
N ILE A 87 -66.25 -56.48 10.73
CA ILE A 87 -66.05 -56.47 12.18
C ILE A 87 -64.55 -56.37 12.48
N ASP A 88 -63.72 -57.19 11.82
CA ASP A 88 -62.26 -57.19 11.99
C ASP A 88 -61.64 -55.79 11.74
N LEU A 89 -62.09 -55.11 10.68
CA LEU A 89 -61.63 -53.76 10.32
C LEU A 89 -61.94 -52.67 11.36
N ARG A 90 -62.74 -52.94 12.40
CA ARG A 90 -63.10 -51.95 13.43
C ARG A 90 -62.04 -51.76 14.50
N VAL A 91 -60.96 -52.55 14.48
CA VAL A 91 -59.84 -52.39 15.42
C VAL A 91 -58.77 -51.53 14.77
N SER A 92 -58.32 -50.47 15.47
CA SER A 92 -57.24 -49.62 14.97
C SER A 92 -55.88 -50.32 15.17
N PRO A 93 -55.03 -50.36 14.13
CA PRO A 93 -53.66 -50.87 14.24
C PRO A 93 -52.77 -49.93 15.06
N ILE A 94 -53.21 -48.70 15.33
CA ILE A 94 -52.44 -47.70 16.06
C ILE A 94 -52.24 -48.11 17.52
N ASP A 95 -53.29 -48.60 18.18
CA ASP A 95 -53.31 -48.83 19.63
C ASP A 95 -54.13 -50.06 20.08
N GLY A 96 -54.75 -50.78 19.13
CA GLY A 96 -55.65 -51.91 19.40
C GLY A 96 -57.05 -51.50 19.82
N LYS A 97 -57.43 -50.21 19.72
CA LYS A 97 -58.77 -49.74 20.13
C LYS A 97 -59.84 -50.23 19.16
N THR A 98 -60.91 -50.78 19.72
CA THR A 98 -62.08 -51.26 18.97
C THR A 98 -63.15 -50.18 18.84
N PHE A 99 -63.76 -50.06 17.66
CA PHE A 99 -64.81 -49.09 17.35
C PHE A 99 -66.15 -49.76 17.01
N ALA A 100 -67.27 -49.05 17.22
CA ALA A 100 -68.60 -49.57 16.88
C ALA A 100 -68.83 -49.74 15.37
N THR A 101 -68.12 -48.98 14.53
CA THR A 101 -68.20 -49.04 13.07
C THR A 101 -66.81 -48.88 12.43
N VAL A 102 -66.62 -49.40 11.21
CA VAL A 102 -65.37 -49.19 10.45
C VAL A 102 -65.14 -47.71 10.16
N GLN A 103 -66.21 -46.96 9.87
CA GLN A 103 -66.14 -45.52 9.65
C GLN A 103 -65.58 -44.77 10.87
N GLY A 104 -66.01 -45.13 12.09
CA GLY A 104 -65.49 -44.53 13.32
C GLY A 104 -63.98 -44.75 13.51
N ARG A 105 -63.50 -45.96 13.18
CA ARG A 105 -62.06 -46.29 13.17
C ARG A 105 -61.32 -45.54 12.06
N MET A 106 -61.87 -45.43 10.85
CA MET A 106 -61.21 -44.72 9.74
C MET A 106 -61.07 -43.22 10.03
N ILE A 107 -62.06 -42.57 10.65
CA ILE A 107 -61.96 -41.17 11.09
C ILE A 107 -60.89 -41.02 12.18
N TYR A 108 -60.84 -41.95 13.14
CA TYR A 108 -59.81 -41.96 14.19
C TYR A 108 -58.40 -42.06 13.61
N ASP A 109 -58.16 -43.05 12.74
CA ASP A 109 -56.88 -43.23 12.07
C ASP A 109 -56.54 -42.02 11.18
N TYR A 110 -57.51 -41.52 10.40
CA TYR A 110 -57.32 -40.33 9.57
C TYR A 110 -56.90 -39.13 10.41
N ASN A 111 -57.55 -38.86 11.55
CA ASN A 111 -57.18 -37.75 12.42
C ASN A 111 -55.81 -37.95 13.07
N TYR A 112 -55.47 -39.18 13.46
CA TYR A 112 -54.15 -39.52 13.98
C TYR A 112 -53.04 -39.26 12.95
N PHE A 113 -53.23 -39.75 11.71
CA PHE A 113 -52.27 -39.53 10.63
C PHE A 113 -52.26 -38.09 10.15
N LYS A 114 -53.41 -37.43 10.04
CA LYS A 114 -53.53 -36.01 9.68
C LYS A 114 -52.77 -35.13 10.66
N LYS A 115 -52.86 -35.37 11.96
CA LYS A 115 -52.06 -34.68 12.99
C LYS A 115 -50.54 -34.91 12.84
N LYS A 116 -50.12 -36.03 12.24
CA LYS A 116 -48.70 -36.32 11.94
C LYS A 116 -48.26 -35.78 10.57
N ILE A 117 -49.20 -35.48 9.69
CA ILE A 117 -49.00 -34.99 8.31
C ILE A 117 -49.05 -33.46 8.26
N ASP A 118 -49.98 -32.83 8.99
CA ASP A 118 -50.10 -31.39 9.11
C ASP A 118 -48.97 -30.86 10.00
N ARG A 119 -47.82 -30.53 9.39
CA ARG A 119 -46.68 -29.87 10.07
C ARG A 119 -46.71 -28.35 9.92
N VAL A 120 -47.86 -27.81 9.52
CA VAL A 120 -48.17 -26.39 9.55
C VAL A 120 -49.20 -26.21 10.65
N VAL A 121 -48.87 -25.39 11.64
CA VAL A 121 -49.72 -25.12 12.80
C VAL A 121 -49.87 -23.62 13.00
N HIS A 122 -50.99 -23.18 13.56
CA HIS A 122 -51.20 -21.78 13.92
C HIS A 122 -51.11 -21.63 15.43
N VAL A 123 -50.40 -20.62 15.93
CA VAL A 123 -50.29 -20.39 17.38
C VAL A 123 -51.66 -20.16 18.04
N ASP A 124 -52.64 -19.67 17.27
CA ASP A 124 -54.01 -19.43 17.71
C ASP A 124 -54.72 -20.75 18.10
N ASP A 125 -54.39 -21.87 17.44
CA ASP A 125 -54.92 -23.21 17.76
C ASP A 125 -54.40 -23.73 19.12
N PHE A 126 -53.33 -23.14 19.64
CA PHE A 126 -52.70 -23.46 20.92
C PHE A 126 -53.04 -22.42 22.00
N GLY A 127 -53.99 -21.53 21.71
CA GLY A 127 -54.50 -20.53 22.66
C GLY A 127 -53.72 -19.23 22.70
N ALA A 128 -52.84 -18.95 21.72
CA ALA A 128 -52.25 -17.64 21.59
C ALA A 128 -53.31 -16.61 21.15
N VAL A 129 -53.23 -15.39 21.69
CA VAL A 129 -54.15 -14.29 21.38
C VAL A 129 -53.33 -13.03 21.07
N ALA A 130 -53.53 -12.45 19.89
CA ALA A 130 -52.79 -11.30 19.41
C ALA A 130 -53.36 -9.94 19.91
N ASP A 131 -53.69 -9.84 21.20
CA ASP A 131 -54.36 -8.69 21.83
C ASP A 131 -53.42 -7.65 22.47
N GLY A 132 -52.11 -7.91 22.45
CA GLY A 132 -51.09 -7.07 23.06
C GLY A 132 -51.04 -7.14 24.60
N VAL A 133 -51.75 -8.10 25.22
CA VAL A 133 -51.88 -8.21 26.68
C VAL A 133 -51.64 -9.64 27.16
N THR A 134 -52.24 -10.64 26.50
CA THR A 134 -52.20 -12.04 26.92
C THR A 134 -50.80 -12.64 26.69
N ASP A 135 -50.19 -13.17 27.75
CA ASP A 135 -48.91 -13.88 27.65
C ASP A 135 -49.09 -15.23 26.92
N CYS A 136 -48.62 -15.25 25.68
CA CYS A 136 -48.70 -16.36 24.74
C CYS A 136 -47.46 -17.27 24.78
N THR A 137 -46.51 -17.05 25.69
CA THR A 137 -45.25 -17.82 25.76
C THR A 137 -45.49 -19.33 25.79
N GLN A 138 -46.47 -19.79 26.58
CA GLN A 138 -46.79 -21.21 26.66
C GLN A 138 -47.43 -21.72 25.35
N ALA A 139 -48.34 -20.95 24.74
CA ALA A 139 -48.95 -21.30 23.46
C ALA A 139 -47.91 -21.39 22.33
N PHE A 140 -46.93 -20.49 22.30
CA PHE A 140 -45.80 -20.56 21.36
C PHE A 140 -44.99 -21.82 21.56
N LYS A 141 -44.66 -22.15 22.82
CA LYS A 141 -43.91 -23.36 23.16
C LYS A 141 -44.68 -24.63 22.75
N ASP A 142 -45.99 -24.66 22.94
CA ASP A 142 -46.82 -25.82 22.59
C ASP A 142 -46.98 -25.97 21.07
N ALA A 143 -47.11 -24.86 20.33
CA ALA A 143 -47.15 -24.88 18.86
C ALA A 143 -45.81 -25.32 18.25
N ILE A 144 -44.68 -24.85 18.81
CA ILE A 144 -43.33 -25.19 18.34
C ILE A 144 -42.95 -26.64 18.71
N GLY A 145 -43.33 -27.10 19.89
CA GLY A 145 -43.01 -28.44 20.39
C GLY A 145 -41.51 -28.74 20.38
N GLU A 146 -41.14 -29.91 19.85
CA GLU A 146 -39.75 -30.37 19.70
C GLU A 146 -39.11 -29.95 18.35
N GLY A 147 -39.80 -29.09 17.60
CA GLY A 147 -39.37 -28.61 16.28
C GLY A 147 -39.89 -29.45 15.10
N ASN A 148 -39.20 -29.38 13.96
CA ASN A 148 -39.65 -30.00 12.70
C ASN A 148 -41.05 -29.54 12.24
N VAL A 149 -41.35 -28.26 12.45
CA VAL A 149 -42.69 -27.67 12.31
C VAL A 149 -42.61 -26.28 11.66
N GLU A 150 -43.64 -25.94 10.88
CA GLU A 150 -43.91 -24.58 10.43
C GLU A 150 -45.05 -23.99 11.27
N VAL A 151 -44.76 -22.89 11.97
CA VAL A 151 -45.64 -22.21 12.91
C VAL A 151 -46.03 -20.87 12.31
N HIS A 152 -47.34 -20.66 12.17
CA HIS A 152 -47.95 -19.45 11.64
C HIS A 152 -48.48 -18.57 12.77
N PHE A 153 -48.26 -17.26 12.63
CA PHE A 153 -48.71 -16.23 13.54
C PHE A 153 -49.67 -15.30 12.79
N SER A 154 -50.86 -15.12 13.33
CA SER A 154 -51.84 -14.20 12.76
C SER A 154 -51.41 -12.74 12.89
N ALA A 155 -52.12 -11.84 12.22
CA ALA A 155 -51.94 -10.41 12.38
C ALA A 155 -52.34 -9.96 13.80
N GLY A 156 -51.56 -9.04 14.38
CA GLY A 156 -51.78 -8.49 15.71
C GLY A 156 -50.51 -8.45 16.55
N THR A 157 -50.67 -8.10 17.82
CA THR A 157 -49.54 -8.04 18.77
C THR A 157 -49.67 -9.17 19.76
N TYR A 158 -48.75 -10.11 19.75
CA TYR A 158 -48.65 -11.12 20.79
C TYR A 158 -47.67 -10.66 21.88
N VAL A 159 -48.00 -10.94 23.12
CA VAL A 159 -47.07 -10.80 24.24
C VAL A 159 -46.46 -12.18 24.50
N GLY A 160 -45.14 -12.31 24.48
CA GLY A 160 -44.47 -13.59 24.75
C GLY A 160 -43.02 -13.61 24.28
N LEU A 161 -42.35 -14.73 24.56
CA LEU A 161 -40.98 -15.01 24.11
C LEU A 161 -40.87 -16.36 23.41
N ILE A 162 -39.88 -16.51 22.55
CA ILE A 162 -39.67 -17.72 21.75
C ILE A 162 -38.25 -18.25 21.92
N LYS A 163 -38.16 -19.53 22.29
CA LYS A 163 -36.92 -20.33 22.27
C LYS A 163 -37.09 -21.46 21.26
N VAL A 164 -36.55 -21.28 20.05
CA VAL A 164 -36.85 -22.12 18.89
C VAL A 164 -35.84 -23.28 18.72
N PRO A 165 -36.28 -24.55 18.66
CA PRO A 165 -35.41 -25.68 18.38
C PRO A 165 -35.10 -25.80 16.87
N SER A 166 -34.36 -26.83 16.49
CA SER A 166 -33.97 -27.06 15.09
C SER A 166 -35.17 -27.37 14.18
N ASN A 167 -35.00 -27.11 12.89
CA ASN A 167 -35.95 -27.42 11.81
C ASN A 167 -37.31 -26.75 11.99
N CYS A 168 -37.31 -25.48 12.39
CA CYS A 168 -38.52 -24.68 12.60
C CYS A 168 -38.65 -23.56 11.58
N ARG A 169 -39.88 -23.28 11.16
CA ARG A 169 -40.22 -22.13 10.33
C ARG A 169 -41.25 -21.28 11.09
N LEU A 170 -40.91 -20.04 11.44
CA LEU A 170 -41.79 -19.11 12.13
C LEU A 170 -42.27 -18.07 11.11
N ILE A 171 -43.57 -18.07 10.80
CA ILE A 171 -44.14 -17.29 9.70
C ILE A 171 -45.20 -16.33 10.25
N GLY A 172 -44.92 -15.03 10.17
CA GLY A 172 -45.91 -13.97 10.41
C GLY A 172 -46.45 -13.38 9.11
N GLU A 173 -47.42 -12.49 9.24
CA GLU A 173 -48.11 -11.84 8.11
C GLU A 173 -47.33 -10.65 7.52
N GLY A 174 -46.21 -10.25 8.13
CA GLY A 174 -45.32 -9.18 7.64
C GLY A 174 -44.83 -8.21 8.72
N GLN A 175 -43.77 -7.45 8.41
CA GLN A 175 -43.25 -6.40 9.29
C GLN A 175 -44.34 -5.38 9.65
N GLY A 176 -44.48 -5.09 10.95
CA GLY A 176 -45.51 -4.20 11.49
C GLY A 176 -46.93 -4.79 11.53
N ILE A 177 -47.14 -6.01 11.02
CA ILE A 177 -48.45 -6.68 10.99
C ILE A 177 -48.52 -7.74 12.09
N THR A 178 -47.53 -8.64 12.12
CA THR A 178 -47.34 -9.57 13.24
C THR A 178 -46.24 -9.03 14.14
N ILE A 179 -46.57 -8.74 15.39
CA ILE A 179 -45.65 -8.21 16.39
C ILE A 179 -45.58 -9.18 17.57
N ILE A 180 -44.37 -9.50 18.01
CA ILE A 180 -44.11 -10.27 19.23
C ILE A 180 -43.34 -9.36 20.18
N LYS A 181 -43.92 -9.17 21.36
CA LYS A 181 -43.43 -8.23 22.37
C LYS A 181 -43.15 -8.94 23.69
N LEU A 182 -42.03 -8.64 24.35
CA LEU A 182 -41.73 -9.28 25.64
C LEU A 182 -42.79 -8.96 26.72
N PRO A 183 -43.18 -9.94 27.56
CA PRO A 183 -44.05 -9.75 28.71
C PRO A 183 -43.51 -8.73 29.72
N GLU A 184 -44.43 -8.06 30.44
CA GLU A 184 -44.08 -7.01 31.41
C GLU A 184 -43.12 -7.50 32.48
N GLU A 185 -43.33 -8.71 33.01
CA GLU A 185 -42.54 -9.30 34.10
C GLU A 185 -41.22 -9.97 33.64
N THR A 186 -40.91 -9.95 32.33
CA THR A 186 -39.73 -10.62 31.79
C THR A 186 -38.42 -9.91 32.20
N PRO A 187 -37.42 -10.61 32.76
CA PRO A 187 -36.14 -10.01 33.14
C PRO A 187 -35.40 -9.33 31.99
N ALA A 188 -34.47 -8.43 32.31
CA ALA A 188 -33.62 -7.76 31.31
C ALA A 188 -32.74 -8.75 30.50
N GLY A 189 -32.36 -9.90 31.05
CA GLY A 189 -31.47 -10.84 30.35
C GLY A 189 -32.12 -11.60 29.18
N GLU A 190 -33.44 -11.53 29.01
CA GLU A 190 -34.15 -12.35 28.02
C GLU A 190 -34.21 -11.72 26.62
N TRP A 191 -34.53 -12.57 25.64
CA TRP A 191 -34.69 -12.25 24.22
C TRP A 191 -36.15 -12.38 23.81
N VAL A 192 -36.56 -11.63 22.78
CA VAL A 192 -37.88 -11.89 22.15
C VAL A 192 -37.84 -13.23 21.43
N LEU A 193 -36.77 -13.45 20.65
CA LEU A 193 -36.52 -14.69 19.92
C LEU A 193 -35.06 -15.12 20.08
N THR A 194 -34.85 -16.39 20.43
CA THR A 194 -33.54 -17.03 20.38
C THR A 194 -33.64 -18.52 20.08
N ASN A 195 -32.53 -19.17 19.71
CA ASN A 195 -32.51 -20.64 19.59
C ASN A 195 -32.52 -21.32 20.96
N ALA A 196 -33.13 -22.50 21.01
CA ALA A 196 -33.40 -23.21 22.26
C ALA A 196 -32.13 -23.63 23.02
N THR A 197 -31.03 -23.90 22.32
CA THR A 197 -29.77 -24.33 22.92
C THR A 197 -28.58 -23.62 22.28
N HIS A 198 -27.93 -22.70 23.01
CA HIS A 198 -26.76 -21.97 22.52
C HIS A 198 -25.51 -22.86 22.45
N GLU A 199 -25.15 -23.56 23.52
CA GLU A 199 -23.91 -24.36 23.58
C GLU A 199 -23.84 -25.48 22.54
N ILE A 200 -24.94 -26.23 22.40
CA ILE A 200 -25.06 -27.33 21.43
C ILE A 200 -25.35 -26.77 20.03
N GLY A 201 -25.98 -25.61 19.95
CA GLY A 201 -26.45 -25.02 18.71
C GLY A 201 -27.77 -25.62 18.22
N ASN A 202 -28.32 -24.99 17.18
CA ASN A 202 -29.50 -25.47 16.45
C ASN A 202 -29.27 -25.35 14.95
N GLU A 203 -30.15 -25.92 14.13
CA GLU A 203 -30.03 -25.81 12.68
C GLU A 203 -31.38 -25.75 11.96
N GLY A 204 -31.39 -25.22 10.74
CA GLY A 204 -32.56 -25.26 9.86
C GLY A 204 -33.70 -24.37 10.35
N ILE A 205 -33.39 -23.17 10.82
CA ILE A 205 -34.36 -22.22 11.36
C ILE A 205 -34.66 -21.15 10.32
N HIS A 206 -35.94 -20.88 10.09
CA HIS A 206 -36.39 -19.81 9.21
C HIS A 206 -37.41 -18.95 9.95
N VAL A 207 -37.22 -17.64 9.93
CA VAL A 207 -38.07 -16.64 10.58
C VAL A 207 -38.47 -15.64 9.51
N LYS A 208 -39.78 -15.42 9.34
CA LYS A 208 -40.27 -14.54 8.28
C LYS A 208 -41.42 -13.66 8.73
N GLY A 209 -41.40 -12.37 8.39
CA GLY A 209 -42.58 -11.52 8.47
C GLY A 209 -43.02 -11.16 9.89
N ILE A 210 -42.09 -11.08 10.84
CA ILE A 210 -42.39 -10.82 12.26
C ILE A 210 -41.62 -9.58 12.74
N SER A 211 -42.29 -8.73 13.52
CA SER A 211 -41.64 -7.67 14.28
C SER A 211 -41.40 -8.09 15.72
N PHE A 212 -40.19 -7.90 16.21
CA PHE A 212 -39.75 -8.24 17.55
C PHE A 212 -39.55 -6.95 18.35
N ASP A 213 -40.29 -6.81 19.44
CA ASP A 213 -40.19 -5.68 20.36
C ASP A 213 -39.68 -6.19 21.71
N TRP A 214 -38.45 -5.80 22.07
CA TRP A 214 -37.88 -6.16 23.37
C TRP A 214 -38.60 -5.45 24.53
N ASN A 215 -39.52 -4.52 24.26
CA ASN A 215 -40.34 -3.84 25.25
C ASN A 215 -39.47 -3.14 26.31
N LYS A 216 -38.58 -2.24 25.86
CA LYS A 216 -37.57 -1.63 26.74
C LYS A 216 -38.12 -0.83 27.91
N ASP A 217 -39.30 -0.24 27.74
CA ASP A 217 -39.92 0.61 28.74
C ASP A 217 -40.64 -0.19 29.84
N ARG A 218 -40.73 -1.53 29.70
CA ARG A 218 -41.28 -2.41 30.74
C ARG A 218 -40.56 -2.21 32.07
N GLN A 219 -41.29 -2.42 33.16
CA GLN A 219 -40.77 -2.28 34.53
C GLN A 219 -40.13 -0.91 34.79
N GLY A 220 -40.58 0.14 34.10
CA GLY A 220 -40.09 1.52 34.27
C GLY A 220 -38.81 1.86 33.51
N GLY A 221 -38.40 1.03 32.54
CA GLY A 221 -37.24 1.27 31.68
C GLY A 221 -36.05 0.38 32.02
N LEU A 222 -35.99 -0.81 31.44
CA LEU A 222 -34.88 -1.73 31.60
C LEU A 222 -33.67 -1.35 30.73
N ARG A 223 -32.51 -1.89 31.10
CA ARG A 223 -31.23 -1.74 30.39
C ARG A 223 -30.63 -3.10 30.07
N ALA A 224 -29.72 -3.16 29.11
CA ALA A 224 -29.07 -4.41 28.72
C ALA A 224 -28.38 -5.09 29.91
N ALA A 225 -28.52 -6.42 29.98
CA ALA A 225 -27.84 -7.24 30.99
C ALA A 225 -26.37 -7.53 30.62
N GLY A 226 -25.99 -7.32 29.35
CA GLY A 226 -24.63 -7.54 28.83
C GLY A 226 -24.40 -8.96 28.30
N GLY A 227 -23.24 -9.17 27.66
CA GLY A 227 -22.96 -10.38 26.90
C GLY A 227 -23.93 -10.52 25.73
N ILE A 228 -24.33 -11.75 25.41
CA ILE A 228 -25.24 -12.03 24.29
C ILE A 228 -26.73 -11.76 24.60
N GLN A 229 -27.05 -11.17 25.76
CA GLN A 229 -28.41 -11.01 26.30
C GLN A 229 -29.08 -9.70 25.86
N SER A 230 -30.40 -9.59 26.08
CA SER A 230 -31.19 -8.36 25.90
C SER A 230 -31.40 -7.87 24.46
N SER A 231 -31.04 -8.68 23.46
CA SER A 231 -31.35 -8.38 22.06
C SER A 231 -32.80 -8.74 21.70
N CYS A 232 -33.33 -8.16 20.62
CA CYS A 232 -34.63 -8.62 20.10
C CYS A 232 -34.50 -10.06 19.58
N VAL A 233 -33.52 -10.28 18.71
CA VAL A 233 -33.23 -11.59 18.11
C VAL A 233 -31.78 -11.95 18.33
N THR A 234 -31.51 -13.08 18.98
CA THR A 234 -30.14 -13.63 19.10
C THR A 234 -30.12 -15.08 18.65
N PHE A 235 -29.23 -15.41 17.73
CA PHE A 235 -28.92 -16.79 17.39
C PHE A 235 -27.46 -17.09 17.72
N ALA A 236 -27.24 -18.09 18.55
CA ALA A 236 -25.93 -18.56 18.95
C ALA A 236 -25.68 -19.99 18.43
N ASN A 237 -24.51 -20.24 17.84
CA ASN A 237 -24.10 -21.55 17.31
C ASN A 237 -25.16 -22.18 16.37
N THR A 238 -25.80 -21.36 15.53
CA THR A 238 -26.90 -21.81 14.66
C THR A 238 -26.42 -22.01 13.22
N LYS A 239 -26.84 -23.10 12.58
CA LYS A 239 -26.50 -23.43 11.19
C LYS A 239 -27.72 -23.39 10.27
N TYR A 240 -27.56 -22.89 9.05
CA TYR A 240 -28.67 -22.80 8.08
C TYR A 240 -29.84 -21.97 8.65
N LEU A 241 -29.58 -20.68 8.83
CA LEU A 241 -30.51 -19.73 9.44
C LEU A 241 -30.98 -18.71 8.39
N TRP A 242 -32.29 -18.50 8.30
CA TRP A 242 -32.91 -17.48 7.46
C TRP A 242 -33.76 -16.55 8.31
N ILE A 243 -33.49 -15.25 8.24
CA ILE A 243 -34.28 -14.19 8.86
C ILE A 243 -34.69 -13.25 7.74
N ASP A 244 -35.95 -13.34 7.33
CA ASP A 244 -36.48 -12.67 6.15
C ASP A 244 -37.59 -11.70 6.53
N ASP A 245 -37.54 -10.46 6.04
CA ASP A 245 -38.65 -9.52 6.21
C ASP A 245 -39.07 -9.35 7.69
N CYS A 246 -38.10 -9.16 8.58
CA CYS A 246 -38.32 -9.00 10.02
C CYS A 246 -37.93 -7.59 10.50
N ASN A 247 -38.54 -7.13 11.59
CA ASN A 247 -38.22 -5.83 12.19
C ASN A 247 -37.85 -6.00 13.66
N ALA A 248 -36.76 -5.40 14.13
CA ALA A 248 -36.37 -5.36 15.53
C ALA A 248 -36.51 -3.94 16.08
N ILE A 249 -37.25 -3.78 17.17
CA ILE A 249 -37.59 -2.47 17.75
C ILE A 249 -37.29 -2.48 19.24
N ASN A 250 -36.77 -1.36 19.74
CA ASN A 250 -36.56 -1.12 21.17
C ASN A 250 -35.68 -2.18 21.85
N ALA A 251 -34.69 -2.74 21.14
CA ALA A 251 -33.77 -3.70 21.74
C ALA A 251 -33.04 -3.09 22.93
N GLY A 252 -32.90 -3.85 24.02
CA GLY A 252 -32.06 -3.45 25.16
C GLY A 252 -30.59 -3.41 24.77
N LEU A 253 -30.15 -4.42 24.01
CA LEU A 253 -28.80 -4.53 23.43
C LEU A 253 -28.87 -4.41 21.89
N HIS A 254 -28.89 -5.51 21.14
CA HIS A 254 -28.89 -5.48 19.67
C HIS A 254 -30.25 -5.75 19.05
N GLY A 255 -30.50 -5.24 17.83
CA GLY A 255 -31.65 -5.66 17.04
C GLY A 255 -31.56 -7.14 16.66
N PHE A 256 -30.52 -7.49 15.90
CA PHE A 256 -30.20 -8.87 15.53
C PHE A 256 -28.74 -9.18 15.87
N ASP A 257 -28.50 -10.24 16.64
CA ASP A 257 -27.17 -10.70 17.01
C ASP A 257 -26.94 -12.15 16.56
N ILE A 258 -25.88 -12.34 15.77
CA ILE A 258 -25.46 -13.64 15.23
C ILE A 258 -24.10 -13.99 15.82
N THR A 259 -24.07 -14.93 16.75
CA THR A 259 -22.92 -15.07 17.66
C THR A 259 -22.52 -16.53 17.92
N ALA A 260 -21.37 -16.72 18.57
CA ALA A 260 -21.10 -17.89 19.40
C ALA A 260 -21.85 -17.79 20.75
N PRO A 261 -21.91 -18.85 21.59
CA PRO A 261 -22.62 -18.83 22.88
C PRO A 261 -22.11 -17.78 23.89
N THR A 262 -20.94 -17.20 23.62
CA THR A 262 -20.31 -16.18 24.45
C THR A 262 -19.48 -15.23 23.58
N TYR A 263 -19.30 -13.98 24.03
CA TYR A 263 -18.33 -13.06 23.45
C TYR A 263 -16.90 -13.28 24.00
N ASP A 264 -16.79 -13.97 25.13
CA ASP A 264 -15.52 -14.25 25.78
C ASP A 264 -14.88 -15.52 25.22
N HIS A 265 -13.85 -15.35 24.39
CA HIS A 265 -13.05 -16.46 23.86
C HIS A 265 -11.65 -16.49 24.49
N LYS A 266 -10.89 -17.58 24.37
CA LYS A 266 -9.49 -17.61 24.84
C LYS A 266 -8.58 -18.15 23.74
N GLU A 267 -7.83 -17.26 23.09
CA GLU A 267 -6.95 -17.57 21.95
C GLU A 267 -6.01 -18.78 22.19
N GLN A 268 -5.51 -18.95 23.43
CA GLN A 268 -4.58 -20.02 23.79
C GLN A 268 -5.24 -21.41 23.84
N THR A 269 -6.56 -21.48 24.05
CA THR A 269 -7.32 -22.73 24.23
C THR A 269 -8.33 -22.97 23.12
N GLU A 270 -8.66 -21.96 22.31
CA GLU A 270 -9.67 -22.01 21.26
C GLU A 270 -9.12 -21.44 19.92
N PRO A 271 -8.18 -22.15 19.27
CA PRO A 271 -7.55 -21.65 18.05
C PRO A 271 -8.51 -21.52 16.86
N ASP A 272 -9.60 -22.28 16.85
CA ASP A 272 -10.74 -22.05 15.95
C ASP A 272 -11.87 -21.35 16.71
N TYR A 273 -11.73 -20.05 16.89
CA TYR A 273 -12.71 -19.20 17.56
C TYR A 273 -14.07 -19.13 16.84
N THR A 274 -14.19 -19.68 15.62
CA THR A 274 -15.47 -19.77 14.89
C THR A 274 -16.15 -21.14 14.98
N ALA A 275 -15.58 -22.08 15.74
CA ALA A 275 -16.07 -23.46 15.82
C ALA A 275 -17.52 -23.56 16.35
N GLN A 276 -17.85 -22.72 17.34
CA GLN A 276 -19.18 -22.63 17.96
C GLN A 276 -19.97 -21.40 17.47
N GLY A 277 -19.50 -20.72 16.43
CA GLY A 277 -20.23 -19.62 15.81
C GLY A 277 -21.38 -20.08 14.93
N CYS A 278 -22.24 -19.15 14.57
CA CYS A 278 -23.24 -19.37 13.54
C CYS A 278 -22.60 -19.57 12.16
N LYS A 279 -23.20 -20.41 11.32
CA LYS A 279 -22.75 -20.65 9.93
C LYS A 279 -23.89 -20.75 8.94
N PHE A 280 -23.70 -20.21 7.74
CA PHE A 280 -24.71 -20.20 6.68
C PHE A 280 -25.96 -19.45 7.15
N VAL A 281 -25.82 -18.14 7.32
CA VAL A 281 -26.86 -17.25 7.84
C VAL A 281 -27.25 -16.22 6.78
N TRP A 282 -28.55 -16.04 6.57
CA TRP A 282 -29.11 -15.02 5.69
C TRP A 282 -30.03 -14.11 6.50
N ILE A 283 -29.73 -12.81 6.51
CA ILE A 283 -30.60 -11.76 7.04
C ILE A 283 -31.01 -10.90 5.85
N ASN A 284 -32.26 -10.98 5.42
CA ASN A 284 -32.73 -10.30 4.23
C ASN A 284 -33.92 -9.39 4.54
N ASN A 285 -33.92 -8.19 3.94
CA ASN A 285 -35.02 -7.23 4.02
C ASN A 285 -35.41 -6.88 5.48
N CYS A 286 -34.46 -6.93 6.42
CA CYS A 286 -34.76 -6.70 7.83
C CYS A 286 -34.55 -5.24 8.23
N ARG A 287 -35.24 -4.81 9.29
CA ARG A 287 -35.12 -3.45 9.85
C ARG A 287 -34.76 -3.52 11.32
N ALA A 288 -33.93 -2.60 11.78
CA ALA A 288 -33.64 -2.40 13.19
C ALA A 288 -33.75 -0.92 13.54
N SER A 289 -34.39 -0.60 14.67
CA SER A 289 -34.46 0.78 15.15
C SER A 289 -34.54 0.87 16.68
N ASN A 290 -34.08 2.01 17.22
CA ASN A 290 -34.12 2.29 18.66
C ASN A 290 -33.43 1.21 19.53
N TYR A 291 -32.42 0.53 18.98
CA TYR A 291 -31.61 -0.47 19.69
C TYR A 291 -30.61 0.19 20.65
N GLY A 292 -30.19 -0.53 21.69
CA GLY A 292 -29.30 -0.05 22.73
C GLY A 292 -27.85 0.06 22.28
N ASP A 293 -27.38 -0.95 21.55
CA ASP A 293 -26.03 -1.07 21.00
C ASP A 293 -26.10 -1.04 19.47
N ASP A 294 -26.19 -2.18 18.79
CA ASP A 294 -26.15 -2.24 17.32
C ASP A 294 -27.46 -2.73 16.69
N GLY A 295 -27.70 -2.32 15.44
CA GLY A 295 -28.86 -2.76 14.68
C GLY A 295 -28.76 -4.23 14.29
N ILE A 296 -27.71 -4.57 13.54
CA ILE A 296 -27.34 -5.95 13.22
C ILE A 296 -25.87 -6.11 13.62
N THR A 297 -25.56 -7.14 14.40
CA THR A 297 -24.17 -7.45 14.79
C THR A 297 -23.83 -8.92 14.60
N THR A 298 -22.55 -9.20 14.43
CA THR A 298 -22.02 -10.56 14.25
C THR A 298 -20.75 -10.77 15.06
N HIS A 299 -20.65 -11.92 15.71
CA HIS A 299 -19.53 -12.30 16.55
C HIS A 299 -19.14 -13.76 16.29
N TYR A 300 -17.84 -14.04 16.17
CA TYR A 300 -17.27 -15.39 16.13
C TYR A 300 -17.92 -16.33 15.12
N SER A 301 -18.52 -15.79 14.06
CA SER A 301 -19.38 -16.51 13.11
C SER A 301 -18.84 -16.39 11.69
N GLU A 302 -19.25 -17.28 10.78
CA GLU A 302 -18.78 -17.24 9.39
C GLU A 302 -19.77 -17.73 8.34
N TYR A 303 -19.61 -17.29 7.10
CA TYR A 303 -20.56 -17.51 5.99
C TYR A 303 -21.90 -16.84 6.22
N LEU A 304 -21.86 -15.51 6.38
CA LEU A 304 -23.00 -14.66 6.73
C LEU A 304 -23.35 -13.73 5.56
N PHE A 305 -24.64 -13.54 5.31
CA PHE A 305 -25.16 -12.74 4.20
C PHE A 305 -26.23 -11.76 4.72
N ILE A 306 -25.93 -10.46 4.72
CA ILE A 306 -26.84 -9.40 5.20
C ILE A 306 -27.27 -8.57 3.98
N ASN A 307 -28.53 -8.70 3.58
CA ASN A 307 -29.04 -8.15 2.31
C ASN A 307 -30.23 -7.20 2.52
N ASN A 308 -30.23 -6.05 1.86
CA ASN A 308 -31.35 -5.11 1.81
C ASN A 308 -31.88 -4.71 3.20
N CYS A 309 -31.01 -4.61 4.19
CA CYS A 309 -31.37 -4.30 5.58
C CYS A 309 -31.27 -2.80 5.89
N HIS A 310 -32.05 -2.34 6.86
CA HIS A 310 -32.10 -0.93 7.27
C HIS A 310 -31.91 -0.80 8.80
N CYS A 311 -30.80 -0.20 9.24
CA CYS A 311 -30.52 0.01 10.67
C CYS A 311 -30.42 1.51 10.98
N ILE A 312 -31.37 2.02 11.76
CA ILE A 312 -31.56 3.46 11.92
C ILE A 312 -31.77 3.89 13.38
N ASN A 313 -31.21 5.05 13.72
CA ASN A 313 -31.50 5.80 14.95
C ASN A 313 -31.44 4.93 16.23
N PRO A 314 -30.24 4.48 16.65
CA PRO A 314 -30.07 3.82 17.94
C PRO A 314 -30.54 4.71 19.09
N SER A 315 -30.91 4.07 20.19
CA SER A 315 -31.11 4.75 21.48
C SER A 315 -29.78 5.12 22.13
N GLY A 316 -28.76 4.26 21.97
CA GLY A 316 -27.47 4.37 22.63
C GLY A 316 -27.44 3.89 24.08
N GLU A 317 -28.56 3.38 24.60
CA GLU A 317 -28.80 3.14 26.03
C GLU A 317 -28.08 1.90 26.60
N ALA A 318 -27.41 1.10 25.77
CA ALA A 318 -26.52 0.03 26.24
C ALA A 318 -25.19 0.58 26.78
N HIS A 319 -24.88 1.85 26.50
CA HIS A 319 -23.64 2.52 26.88
C HIS A 319 -23.89 3.78 27.72
N GLU A 320 -22.81 4.38 28.22
CA GLU A 320 -22.86 5.72 28.80
C GLU A 320 -23.30 6.76 27.76
N GLU A 321 -24.16 7.69 28.17
CA GLU A 321 -24.69 8.75 27.30
C GLU A 321 -23.56 9.59 26.66
N GLY A 322 -23.58 9.69 25.33
CA GLY A 322 -22.60 10.44 24.55
C GLY A 322 -21.26 9.72 24.31
N LYS A 323 -21.13 8.44 24.67
CA LYS A 323 -19.96 7.58 24.36
C LYS A 323 -20.36 6.24 23.74
N SER A 324 -21.57 6.18 23.21
CA SER A 324 -22.20 4.95 22.78
C SER A 324 -21.65 4.47 21.45
N ASN A 325 -21.15 3.23 21.41
CA ASN A 325 -20.67 2.58 20.20
C ASN A 325 -21.81 2.03 19.33
N SER A 326 -22.95 2.72 19.29
CA SER A 326 -24.14 2.19 18.63
C SER A 326 -24.12 2.31 17.11
N ASN A 327 -23.86 1.19 16.44
CA ASN A 327 -23.68 1.17 15.01
C ASN A 327 -24.93 0.64 14.26
N GLY A 328 -25.02 0.95 12.98
CA GLY A 328 -26.06 0.39 12.11
C GLY A 328 -25.83 -1.09 11.91
N ILE A 329 -24.67 -1.44 11.34
CA ILE A 329 -24.22 -2.83 11.19
C ILE A 329 -22.81 -2.94 11.76
N GLU A 330 -22.61 -3.81 12.73
CA GLU A 330 -21.31 -4.08 13.36
C GLU A 330 -20.81 -5.49 13.04
N ILE A 331 -19.65 -5.57 12.42
CA ILE A 331 -18.98 -6.83 12.13
C ILE A 331 -17.82 -6.94 13.12
N ASP A 332 -18.07 -7.64 14.22
CA ASP A 332 -17.22 -7.61 15.40
C ASP A 332 -16.37 -8.88 15.56
N ASP A 333 -15.64 -8.91 16.67
CA ASP A 333 -14.84 -9.99 17.25
C ASP A 333 -15.03 -11.36 16.59
N GLY A 334 -13.98 -11.82 15.92
CA GLY A 334 -13.87 -13.16 15.36
C GLY A 334 -14.76 -13.46 14.15
N THR A 335 -15.51 -12.50 13.64
CA THR A 335 -16.30 -12.72 12.42
C THR A 335 -15.39 -12.89 11.20
N LYS A 336 -15.67 -13.88 10.35
CA LYS A 336 -14.99 -13.98 9.05
C LYS A 336 -15.89 -14.48 7.93
N ASN A 337 -15.56 -14.20 6.68
CA ASN A 337 -16.35 -14.65 5.52
C ASN A 337 -17.80 -14.12 5.57
N ILE A 338 -17.96 -12.82 5.40
CA ILE A 338 -19.26 -12.14 5.50
C ILE A 338 -19.47 -11.18 4.33
N TRP A 339 -20.72 -11.12 3.86
CA TRP A 339 -21.13 -10.25 2.77
C TRP A 339 -22.34 -9.40 3.14
N LEU A 340 -22.22 -8.09 2.92
CA LEU A 340 -23.26 -7.08 3.08
C LEU A 340 -23.64 -6.57 1.70
N PHE A 341 -24.92 -6.61 1.34
CA PHE A 341 -25.41 -6.16 0.04
C PHE A 341 -26.59 -5.21 0.16
N ASN A 342 -26.48 -4.03 -0.48
CA ASN A 342 -27.57 -3.07 -0.65
C ASN A 342 -28.23 -2.62 0.67
N ASN A 343 -27.47 -2.56 1.76
CA ASN A 343 -27.99 -2.14 3.06
C ASN A 343 -27.97 -0.61 3.19
N TYR A 344 -28.81 -0.10 4.08
CA TYR A 344 -28.95 1.32 4.39
C TYR A 344 -28.80 1.58 5.89
N THR A 345 -28.01 2.56 6.27
CA THR A 345 -27.86 2.97 7.68
C THR A 345 -28.00 4.48 7.84
N SER A 346 -28.56 4.92 8.96
CA SER A 346 -28.65 6.34 9.26
C SER A 346 -28.77 6.70 10.74
N GLY A 347 -28.13 7.80 11.14
CA GLY A 347 -28.20 8.36 12.48
C GLY A 347 -27.41 7.60 13.55
N ASN A 348 -26.54 6.69 13.15
CA ASN A 348 -25.71 5.87 14.02
C ASN A 348 -24.41 6.58 14.45
N SER A 349 -23.69 6.04 15.45
CA SER A 349 -22.27 6.39 15.61
C SER A 349 -21.50 5.98 14.37
N ARG A 350 -21.80 4.80 13.83
CA ARG A 350 -21.22 4.32 12.58
C ARG A 350 -22.23 3.60 11.72
N GLY A 351 -22.17 3.84 10.42
CA GLY A 351 -23.03 3.14 9.46
C GLY A 351 -22.67 1.66 9.44
N VAL A 352 -21.45 1.37 8.98
CA VAL A 352 -20.84 0.04 9.09
C VAL A 352 -19.53 0.14 9.87
N GLU A 353 -19.43 -0.66 10.93
CA GLU A 353 -18.20 -0.87 11.68
C GLU A 353 -17.66 -2.27 11.40
N VAL A 354 -16.37 -2.37 11.09
CA VAL A 354 -15.66 -3.66 11.01
C VAL A 354 -14.53 -3.60 12.01
N LYS A 355 -14.63 -4.38 13.08
CA LYS A 355 -13.73 -4.24 14.21
C LYS A 355 -13.38 -5.53 14.95
N ALA A 356 -12.53 -5.34 15.94
CA ALA A 356 -12.54 -6.13 17.17
C ALA A 356 -12.05 -5.29 18.35
N HIS A 357 -12.33 -5.79 19.55
CA HIS A 357 -11.72 -5.38 20.79
C HIS A 357 -10.29 -5.93 20.95
N LYS A 358 -9.54 -5.32 21.88
CA LYS A 358 -8.09 -5.53 22.05
C LYS A 358 -7.62 -6.98 22.23
N LEU A 359 -8.44 -7.81 22.86
CA LEU A 359 -8.05 -9.20 23.15
C LEU A 359 -8.50 -10.17 22.06
N TRP A 360 -9.31 -9.70 21.11
CA TRP A 360 -10.09 -10.54 20.22
C TRP A 360 -9.62 -10.46 18.77
N PRO A 361 -9.77 -11.54 17.98
CA PRO A 361 -9.43 -11.50 16.58
C PRO A 361 -10.31 -10.50 15.83
N ALA A 362 -9.72 -9.58 15.07
CA ALA A 362 -10.46 -8.68 14.19
C ALA A 362 -11.23 -9.41 13.11
N ALA A 363 -12.41 -8.87 12.80
CA ALA A 363 -13.22 -9.36 11.69
C ALA A 363 -12.41 -9.33 10.38
N SER A 364 -12.52 -10.39 9.57
CA SER A 364 -11.70 -10.54 8.36
C SER A 364 -12.44 -11.17 7.19
N ASN A 365 -11.98 -10.91 5.97
CA ASN A 365 -12.68 -11.32 4.74
C ASN A 365 -14.14 -10.81 4.72
N VAL A 366 -14.27 -9.48 4.88
CA VAL A 366 -15.54 -8.75 4.96
C VAL A 366 -15.79 -8.04 3.62
N HIS A 367 -16.96 -8.25 3.03
CA HIS A 367 -17.34 -7.66 1.75
C HIS A 367 -18.57 -6.78 1.90
N ILE A 368 -18.46 -5.49 1.62
CA ILE A 368 -19.53 -4.50 1.73
C ILE A 368 -19.81 -3.97 0.33
N THR A 369 -21.00 -4.25 -0.20
CA THR A 369 -21.36 -3.90 -1.59
C THR A 369 -22.63 -3.07 -1.63
N SER A 370 -22.60 -1.97 -2.38
CA SER A 370 -23.76 -1.10 -2.64
C SER A 370 -24.43 -0.57 -1.37
N HIS A 371 -23.68 -0.39 -0.28
CA HIS A 371 -24.21 0.15 0.97
C HIS A 371 -24.37 1.68 0.86
N VAL A 372 -25.43 2.23 1.48
CA VAL A 372 -25.61 3.67 1.67
C VAL A 372 -25.64 4.02 3.16
N SER A 373 -24.72 4.87 3.59
CA SER A 373 -24.72 5.46 4.93
C SER A 373 -25.15 6.92 4.84
N TYR A 374 -26.18 7.31 5.59
CA TYR A 374 -26.72 8.66 5.59
C TYR A 374 -26.72 9.26 6.99
N ARG A 375 -25.94 10.32 7.20
CA ARG A 375 -25.86 11.04 8.49
C ARG A 375 -25.51 10.15 9.68
N ASP A 376 -24.78 9.07 9.44
CA ASP A 376 -24.00 8.42 10.49
C ASP A 376 -22.78 9.27 10.81
N THR A 377 -22.25 9.18 12.04
CA THR A 377 -21.07 9.96 12.39
C THR A 377 -19.87 9.48 11.57
N ARG A 378 -19.56 8.18 11.57
CA ARG A 378 -18.62 7.60 10.61
C ARG A 378 -19.32 6.60 9.71
N SER A 379 -19.41 6.89 8.43
CA SER A 379 -20.13 6.00 7.50
C SER A 379 -19.53 4.61 7.43
N TYR A 380 -18.20 4.52 7.31
CA TYR A 380 -17.47 3.25 7.31
C TYR A 380 -16.24 3.39 8.21
N ASP A 381 -16.13 2.57 9.26
CA ASP A 381 -14.99 2.58 10.20
C ASP A 381 -14.41 1.17 10.33
N LEU A 382 -13.19 0.99 9.81
CA LEU A 382 -12.42 -0.24 9.96
C LEU A 382 -11.36 -0.02 11.03
N ARG A 383 -11.39 -0.77 12.13
CA ARG A 383 -10.44 -0.59 13.24
C ARG A 383 -10.22 -1.83 14.09
N HIS A 384 -9.03 -2.00 14.65
CA HIS A 384 -8.79 -2.99 15.69
C HIS A 384 -8.25 -2.32 16.94
N ILE A 385 -9.09 -2.24 17.99
CA ILE A 385 -8.74 -1.60 19.25
C ILE A 385 -7.50 -2.27 19.83
N GLY A 386 -6.57 -1.51 20.42
CA GLY A 386 -5.37 -2.09 21.03
C GLY A 386 -4.25 -2.44 20.04
N HIS A 387 -4.42 -2.10 18.76
CA HIS A 387 -3.44 -2.28 17.69
C HIS A 387 -3.19 -1.00 16.89
N HIS A 388 -3.47 0.18 17.47
CA HIS A 388 -3.36 1.47 16.82
C HIS A 388 -2.06 2.18 17.15
N LEU A 389 -1.74 2.24 18.45
CA LEU A 389 -0.67 3.08 18.99
C LEU A 389 0.72 2.52 18.69
N ALA A 390 1.74 3.39 18.72
CA ALA A 390 3.12 3.03 18.35
C ALA A 390 3.69 1.88 19.21
N ASN A 391 3.33 1.85 20.49
CA ASN A 391 3.76 0.86 21.48
C ASN A 391 2.87 -0.39 21.52
N GLU A 392 1.75 -0.39 20.81
CA GLU A 392 0.88 -1.56 20.69
C GLU A 392 1.43 -2.55 19.65
N PRO A 393 1.08 -3.85 19.73
CA PRO A 393 1.47 -4.81 18.70
C PRO A 393 0.78 -4.51 17.36
N TRP A 394 1.26 -5.17 16.31
CA TRP A 394 0.53 -5.28 15.05
C TRP A 394 -0.67 -6.19 15.24
N SER A 395 -1.76 -5.96 14.49
CA SER A 395 -2.82 -6.95 14.41
C SER A 395 -2.47 -8.00 13.35
N ASP A 396 -2.58 -9.27 13.73
CA ASP A 396 -2.41 -10.41 12.82
C ASP A 396 -3.70 -10.77 12.05
N THR A 397 -4.85 -10.28 12.54
CA THR A 397 -6.20 -10.64 12.10
C THR A 397 -6.94 -9.52 11.37
N ALA A 398 -6.60 -8.25 11.59
CA ALA A 398 -7.25 -7.11 10.94
C ALA A 398 -6.84 -7.00 9.46
N ARG A 399 -7.53 -7.74 8.60
CA ARG A 399 -7.17 -7.86 7.19
C ARG A 399 -8.35 -8.25 6.29
N ASP A 400 -8.18 -8.03 5.00
CA ASP A 400 -9.10 -8.48 3.94
C ASP A 400 -10.50 -7.87 4.08
N VAL A 401 -10.62 -6.58 3.76
CA VAL A 401 -11.91 -5.90 3.71
C VAL A 401 -12.11 -5.29 2.32
N THR A 402 -13.27 -5.52 1.72
CA THR A 402 -13.63 -4.98 0.40
C THR A 402 -14.88 -4.12 0.50
N LEU A 403 -14.81 -2.86 0.05
CA LEU A 403 -15.95 -1.97 -0.15
C LEU A 403 -16.15 -1.80 -1.67
N VAL A 404 -17.35 -2.05 -2.18
CA VAL A 404 -17.70 -1.87 -3.60
C VAL A 404 -18.95 -1.03 -3.70
N ASN A 405 -18.93 0.02 -4.54
CA ASN A 405 -20.09 0.88 -4.82
C ASN A 405 -20.75 1.48 -3.55
N CYS A 406 -19.94 1.75 -2.53
CA CYS A 406 -20.40 2.28 -1.24
C CYS A 406 -20.54 3.80 -1.27
N THR A 407 -21.58 4.33 -0.63
CA THR A 407 -21.88 5.77 -0.60
C THR A 407 -22.01 6.27 0.83
N SER A 408 -21.23 7.30 1.17
CA SER A 408 -21.38 8.11 2.39
C SER A 408 -22.07 9.43 2.02
N ILE A 409 -23.13 9.77 2.75
CA ILE A 409 -23.92 10.99 2.55
C ILE A 409 -24.00 11.74 3.87
N GLU A 410 -23.47 12.96 3.87
CA GLU A 410 -23.54 13.95 4.95
C GLU A 410 -23.17 13.37 6.32
N PRO A 411 -21.97 12.80 6.52
CA PRO A 411 -21.56 12.38 7.87
C PRO A 411 -21.58 13.56 8.84
N VAL A 412 -22.18 13.40 10.02
CA VAL A 412 -22.42 14.49 10.99
C VAL A 412 -22.12 14.06 12.42
N TYR A 413 -21.77 15.01 13.29
CA TYR A 413 -21.68 14.78 14.73
C TYR A 413 -23.04 14.32 15.28
N ASN A 414 -23.00 13.39 16.24
CA ASN A 414 -24.18 12.92 16.95
C ASN A 414 -23.96 13.05 18.47
N ASP A 415 -24.28 14.23 19.02
CA ASP A 415 -24.04 14.57 20.43
C ASP A 415 -24.82 13.71 21.42
N LYS A 416 -25.90 13.04 20.98
CA LYS A 416 -26.66 12.11 21.83
C LYS A 416 -25.98 10.75 21.93
N ILE A 417 -25.49 10.23 20.80
CA ILE A 417 -24.91 8.89 20.72
C ILE A 417 -23.43 8.92 21.08
N TYR A 418 -22.62 9.72 20.38
CA TYR A 418 -21.17 9.80 20.59
C TYR A 418 -20.65 11.23 20.36
N ARG A 419 -20.52 12.00 21.45
CA ARG A 419 -20.22 13.46 21.43
C ARG A 419 -18.91 13.81 20.73
N ASP A 420 -17.85 13.09 21.04
CA ASP A 420 -16.49 13.43 20.57
C ASP A 420 -16.07 12.65 19.31
N LEU A 421 -16.97 11.83 18.74
CA LEU A 421 -16.66 11.10 17.52
C LEU A 421 -16.72 12.04 16.32
N SER A 422 -15.57 12.29 15.70
CA SER A 422 -15.50 13.18 14.56
C SER A 422 -16.08 12.54 13.28
N PRO A 423 -16.84 13.30 12.46
CA PRO A 423 -17.49 12.76 11.28
C PRO A 423 -16.53 12.30 10.20
N ARG A 424 -16.78 11.14 9.58
CA ARG A 424 -15.92 10.57 8.53
C ARG A 424 -16.75 9.88 7.46
N ALA A 425 -16.34 10.05 6.20
CA ALA A 425 -16.85 9.23 5.12
C ALA A 425 -16.23 7.83 5.17
N LEU A 426 -14.92 7.73 5.41
CA LEU A 426 -14.23 6.44 5.52
C LEU A 426 -13.02 6.55 6.47
N VAL A 427 -12.88 5.58 7.37
CA VAL A 427 -11.71 5.45 8.24
C VAL A 427 -11.13 4.04 8.12
N ILE A 428 -9.82 3.94 7.92
CA ILE A 428 -9.10 2.68 7.92
C ILE A 428 -7.94 2.75 8.92
N SER A 429 -8.07 1.99 10.00
CA SER A 429 -7.14 1.92 11.13
C SER A 429 -6.74 0.47 11.39
N ALA A 430 -5.45 0.19 11.60
CA ALA A 430 -4.83 -1.14 11.80
C ALA A 430 -4.99 -2.17 10.66
N TYR A 431 -6.09 -2.10 9.91
CA TYR A 431 -6.43 -3.04 8.84
C TYR A 431 -5.43 -3.03 7.69
N GLN A 432 -5.23 -4.21 7.11
CA GLN A 432 -4.37 -4.44 5.96
C GLN A 432 -5.11 -5.10 4.80
N ARG A 433 -4.67 -4.87 3.55
CA ARG A 433 -5.30 -5.44 2.36
C ARG A 433 -6.77 -5.02 2.25
N VAL A 434 -6.98 -3.71 2.24
CA VAL A 434 -8.31 -3.12 2.09
C VAL A 434 -8.49 -2.64 0.66
N GLN A 435 -9.58 -3.05 0.02
CA GLN A 435 -9.96 -2.60 -1.32
C GLN A 435 -11.22 -1.77 -1.24
N VAL A 436 -11.19 -0.58 -1.84
CA VAL A 436 -12.33 0.33 -1.93
C VAL A 436 -12.51 0.66 -3.41
N LEU A 437 -13.63 0.23 -3.99
CA LEU A 437 -13.90 0.27 -5.43
C LEU A 437 -15.20 1.03 -5.68
N GLY A 438 -15.17 2.13 -6.43
CA GLY A 438 -16.37 2.91 -6.76
C GLY A 438 -17.01 3.59 -5.53
N PHE A 439 -16.25 4.39 -4.79
CA PHE A 439 -16.72 5.04 -3.56
C PHE A 439 -17.24 6.47 -3.81
N ASN A 440 -18.40 6.78 -3.24
CA ASN A 440 -18.99 8.11 -3.29
C ASN A 440 -19.00 8.75 -1.89
N ALA A 441 -18.45 9.95 -1.74
CA ALA A 441 -18.49 10.74 -0.52
C ALA A 441 -19.15 12.09 -0.80
N ILE A 442 -20.33 12.32 -0.22
CA ILE A 442 -21.14 13.52 -0.46
C ILE A 442 -21.27 14.25 0.87
N GLY A 443 -20.75 15.48 0.95
CA GLY A 443 -20.82 16.35 2.12
C GLY A 443 -21.83 17.48 1.96
N ASP A 444 -22.11 18.15 3.08
CA ASP A 444 -22.83 19.42 3.12
C ASP A 444 -21.80 20.55 3.24
N PRO A 445 -21.63 21.40 2.21
CA PRO A 445 -20.62 22.47 2.22
C PRO A 445 -20.86 23.54 3.29
N THR A 446 -22.05 23.57 3.91
CA THR A 446 -22.40 24.48 4.99
C THR A 446 -22.08 23.92 6.37
N TYR A 447 -21.97 22.59 6.48
CA TYR A 447 -21.73 21.89 7.73
C TYR A 447 -20.31 22.10 8.25
N ASP A 448 -20.18 22.32 9.57
CA ASP A 448 -18.89 22.50 10.21
C ASP A 448 -18.27 21.15 10.62
N TYR A 449 -17.32 20.69 9.82
CA TYR A 449 -16.56 19.47 10.07
C TYR A 449 -15.40 19.65 11.07
N LYS A 450 -15.24 20.84 11.65
CA LYS A 450 -14.23 21.18 12.67
C LYS A 450 -12.80 20.78 12.27
N ASP A 451 -12.40 21.11 11.04
CA ASP A 451 -11.06 20.84 10.50
C ASP A 451 -10.63 19.36 10.63
N ASN A 452 -11.56 18.44 10.44
CA ASN A 452 -11.25 17.03 10.39
C ASN A 452 -11.06 16.54 8.95
N PRO A 453 -10.19 15.53 8.69
CA PRO A 453 -10.13 14.88 7.38
C PRO A 453 -11.37 14.03 7.15
N MET A 454 -11.83 13.87 5.91
CA MET A 454 -13.06 13.11 5.64
C MET A 454 -12.85 11.63 5.33
N ILE A 455 -11.78 11.32 4.59
CA ILE A 455 -11.23 9.98 4.45
C ILE A 455 -9.89 9.95 5.19
N ALA A 456 -9.75 9.04 6.15
CA ALA A 456 -8.53 8.94 6.96
C ALA A 456 -7.96 7.51 6.89
N PHE A 457 -6.73 7.40 6.39
CA PHE A 457 -5.92 6.20 6.55
C PHE A 457 -4.93 6.47 7.66
N GLN A 458 -5.03 5.73 8.76
CA GLN A 458 -4.33 6.05 9.99
C GLN A 458 -3.98 4.80 10.79
N TYR A 459 -3.27 5.01 11.91
CA TYR A 459 -3.04 4.00 12.93
C TYR A 459 -2.57 2.66 12.35
N LYS A 460 -1.38 2.64 11.75
CA LYS A 460 -0.72 1.44 11.24
C LYS A 460 -1.38 0.76 10.03
N SER A 461 -2.49 1.26 9.50
CA SER A 461 -3.13 0.66 8.32
C SER A 461 -2.20 0.64 7.10
N ARG A 462 -2.38 -0.31 6.17
CA ARG A 462 -1.48 -0.47 5.01
C ARG A 462 -2.05 -1.35 3.92
N LYS A 463 -1.43 -1.35 2.74
CA LYS A 463 -1.87 -2.16 1.58
C LYS A 463 -3.34 -1.82 1.25
N ILE A 464 -3.59 -0.53 1.08
CA ILE A 464 -4.91 0.04 0.83
C ILE A 464 -5.00 0.42 -0.64
N THR A 465 -6.04 -0.04 -1.32
CA THR A 465 -6.38 0.41 -2.67
C THR A 465 -7.70 1.15 -2.63
N LEU A 466 -7.70 2.39 -3.11
CA LEU A 466 -8.90 3.19 -3.40
C LEU A 466 -8.95 3.46 -4.90
N ASP A 467 -9.88 2.83 -5.61
CA ASP A 467 -10.08 2.94 -7.05
C ASP A 467 -11.50 3.43 -7.36
N GLY A 468 -11.62 4.55 -8.07
CA GLY A 468 -12.93 5.12 -8.40
C GLY A 468 -13.52 5.90 -7.23
N LEU A 469 -12.96 7.06 -6.88
CA LEU A 469 -13.53 7.96 -5.85
C LEU A 469 -14.28 9.11 -6.53
N LEU A 470 -15.51 9.38 -6.11
CA LEU A 470 -16.22 10.64 -6.37
C LEU A 470 -16.48 11.35 -5.05
N MET A 471 -16.04 12.59 -4.92
CA MET A 471 -16.14 13.33 -3.66
C MET A 471 -16.50 14.81 -3.84
N SER A 472 -17.37 15.34 -2.98
CA SER A 472 -17.77 16.75 -3.00
C SER A 472 -18.37 17.22 -1.68
N GLY A 473 -18.38 18.53 -1.43
CA GLY A 473 -19.20 19.14 -0.37
C GLY A 473 -18.57 19.24 1.01
N PHE A 474 -17.26 18.99 1.18
CA PHE A 474 -16.60 19.03 2.50
C PHE A 474 -15.83 20.34 2.76
N ALA A 475 -16.42 21.49 2.45
CA ALA A 475 -15.73 22.79 2.43
C ALA A 475 -15.10 23.23 3.77
N LYS A 476 -15.59 22.74 4.91
CA LYS A 476 -15.06 23.03 6.26
C LYS A 476 -14.29 21.85 6.89
N ALA A 477 -13.91 20.86 6.09
CA ALA A 477 -12.98 19.80 6.51
C ALA A 477 -11.53 20.27 6.40
N SER A 478 -10.58 19.57 7.05
CA SER A 478 -9.16 19.89 6.84
C SER A 478 -8.66 19.40 5.47
N SER A 479 -9.10 18.22 5.06
CA SER A 479 -8.69 17.58 3.82
C SER A 479 -9.69 16.52 3.36
N ASP A 480 -9.74 16.26 2.06
CA ASP A 480 -10.57 15.18 1.51
C ASP A 480 -10.03 13.82 1.93
N ILE A 481 -8.75 13.57 1.66
CA ILE A 481 -8.03 12.35 2.06
C ILE A 481 -6.81 12.73 2.89
N TYR A 482 -6.63 12.06 4.04
CA TYR A 482 -5.40 12.13 4.82
C TYR A 482 -4.76 10.75 5.01
N VAL A 483 -3.56 10.58 4.46
CA VAL A 483 -2.67 9.43 4.72
C VAL A 483 -1.75 9.80 5.87
N THR A 484 -2.07 9.30 7.06
CA THR A 484 -1.43 9.74 8.31
C THR A 484 0.00 9.24 8.40
N GLY A 485 0.91 10.12 8.82
CA GLY A 485 2.33 9.83 9.01
C GLY A 485 2.73 9.49 10.45
N GLY A 486 4.02 9.67 10.75
CA GLY A 486 4.61 9.46 12.07
C GLY A 486 5.00 8.00 12.35
N VAL A 487 5.18 7.66 13.62
CA VAL A 487 5.59 6.31 14.05
C VAL A 487 4.52 5.26 13.71
N GLN A 488 3.26 5.68 13.68
CA GLN A 488 2.08 4.86 13.42
C GLN A 488 1.56 5.04 11.98
N ARG A 489 2.45 5.46 11.07
CA ARG A 489 2.09 5.82 9.71
C ARG A 489 1.31 4.73 8.99
N THR A 490 0.47 5.17 8.06
CA THR A 490 -0.06 4.36 6.98
C THR A 490 0.92 4.35 5.82
N ASP A 491 1.14 3.20 5.20
CA ASP A 491 2.00 3.05 4.02
C ASP A 491 1.43 2.00 3.05
N ASP A 492 2.03 1.84 1.87
CA ASP A 492 1.53 0.96 0.81
C ASP A 492 0.09 1.33 0.36
N VAL A 493 -0.11 2.58 -0.03
CA VAL A 493 -1.43 3.12 -0.44
C VAL A 493 -1.47 3.37 -1.93
N ILE A 494 -2.52 2.91 -2.60
CA ILE A 494 -2.79 3.17 -4.02
C ILE A 494 -4.12 3.91 -4.11
N ILE A 495 -4.11 5.10 -4.71
CA ILE A 495 -5.32 5.90 -4.98
C ILE A 495 -5.36 6.18 -6.47
N THR A 496 -6.36 5.64 -7.15
CA THR A 496 -6.49 5.73 -8.60
C THR A 496 -7.91 6.11 -9.03
N ASN A 497 -8.03 6.75 -10.19
CA ASN A 497 -9.32 7.12 -10.78
C ASN A 497 -10.20 7.93 -9.82
N PHE A 498 -9.66 9.01 -9.26
CA PHE A 498 -10.36 9.83 -8.26
C PHE A 498 -10.73 11.19 -8.82
N HIS A 499 -11.99 11.61 -8.62
CA HIS A 499 -12.49 12.93 -8.92
C HIS A 499 -13.04 13.59 -7.66
N VAL A 500 -12.45 14.71 -7.27
CA VAL A 500 -12.90 15.53 -6.14
C VAL A 500 -13.32 16.89 -6.67
N HIS A 501 -14.51 17.35 -6.28
CA HIS A 501 -15.10 18.59 -6.80
C HIS A 501 -15.71 19.42 -5.69
N ASP A 502 -15.24 20.67 -5.53
CA ASP A 502 -15.75 21.66 -4.58
C ASP A 502 -15.92 21.07 -3.16
N SER A 503 -14.79 20.62 -2.63
CA SER A 503 -14.72 19.88 -1.38
C SER A 503 -13.77 20.56 -0.39
N ALA A 504 -12.90 19.82 0.30
CA ALA A 504 -12.02 20.39 1.30
C ALA A 504 -10.98 21.38 0.70
N PRO A 505 -10.46 22.33 1.52
CA PRO A 505 -9.38 23.23 1.12
C PRO A 505 -8.08 22.49 0.77
N VAL A 506 -7.85 21.31 1.33
CA VAL A 506 -6.76 20.40 0.93
C VAL A 506 -7.33 19.15 0.29
N GLY A 507 -6.90 18.80 -0.92
CA GLY A 507 -7.36 17.56 -1.57
C GLY A 507 -6.78 16.32 -0.87
N ILE A 508 -5.53 16.01 -1.15
CA ILE A 508 -4.84 14.84 -0.57
C ILE A 508 -3.67 15.31 0.28
N ALA A 509 -3.72 14.99 1.57
CA ALA A 509 -2.63 15.21 2.52
C ALA A 509 -1.89 13.89 2.80
N ILE A 510 -0.56 13.95 2.80
CA ILE A 510 0.32 12.84 3.14
C ILE A 510 1.21 13.26 4.30
N GLY A 511 1.25 12.44 5.36
CA GLY A 511 2.01 12.73 6.57
C GLY A 511 3.50 12.39 6.48
N GLY A 512 4.27 12.85 7.46
CA GLY A 512 5.71 12.59 7.56
C GLY A 512 6.04 11.11 7.71
N GLY A 513 7.13 10.65 7.08
CA GLY A 513 7.58 9.25 7.15
C GLY A 513 6.80 8.25 6.27
N VAL A 514 5.74 8.68 5.58
CA VAL A 514 5.04 7.90 4.56
C VAL A 514 5.87 7.87 3.27
N TYR A 515 6.12 6.69 2.70
CA TYR A 515 7.06 6.54 1.58
C TYR A 515 6.50 5.82 0.35
N TYR A 516 5.45 5.01 0.50
CA TYR A 516 4.87 4.16 -0.53
C TYR A 516 3.42 4.55 -0.78
N VAL A 517 3.23 5.65 -1.52
CA VAL A 517 1.91 6.11 -1.99
C VAL A 517 1.95 6.28 -3.50
N ASN A 518 0.95 5.74 -4.19
CA ASN A 518 0.76 5.89 -5.63
C ASN A 518 -0.53 6.64 -5.91
N LEU A 519 -0.44 7.78 -6.59
CA LEU A 519 -1.56 8.57 -7.06
C LEU A 519 -1.60 8.54 -8.60
N THR A 520 -2.68 8.00 -9.17
CA THR A 520 -2.80 7.86 -10.63
C THR A 520 -4.17 8.26 -11.16
N ASN A 521 -4.23 8.88 -12.34
CA ASN A 521 -5.49 9.24 -13.01
C ASN A 521 -6.46 10.03 -12.11
N GLY A 522 -5.96 11.14 -11.55
CA GLY A 522 -6.68 11.93 -10.55
C GLY A 522 -7.05 13.32 -11.02
N PHE A 523 -8.22 13.80 -10.61
CA PHE A 523 -8.66 15.17 -10.83
C PHE A 523 -9.22 15.77 -9.54
N LEU A 524 -8.55 16.79 -9.02
CA LEU A 524 -8.99 17.59 -7.88
C LEU A 524 -9.40 18.98 -8.39
N HIS A 525 -10.63 19.39 -8.11
CA HIS A 525 -11.15 20.70 -8.48
C HIS A 525 -11.83 21.37 -7.29
N THR A 526 -11.59 22.67 -7.12
CA THR A 526 -12.27 23.48 -6.11
C THR A 526 -12.39 24.94 -6.59
N ARG A 527 -13.26 25.73 -5.98
CA ARG A 527 -13.42 27.18 -6.25
C ARG A 527 -12.46 28.07 -5.44
N GLY A 528 -11.68 27.52 -4.52
CA GLY A 528 -10.75 28.30 -3.70
C GLY A 528 -10.11 27.51 -2.56
N GLY A 529 -9.36 26.46 -2.87
CA GLY A 529 -8.64 25.65 -1.88
C GLY A 529 -7.20 26.13 -1.65
N THR A 530 -6.57 25.65 -0.59
CA THR A 530 -5.18 26.00 -0.24
C THR A 530 -4.18 25.13 -1.00
N THR A 531 -4.37 23.82 -1.06
CA THR A 531 -3.43 22.91 -1.76
C THR A 531 -4.11 21.65 -2.30
N GLY A 532 -3.89 21.33 -3.57
CA GLY A 532 -4.42 20.09 -4.14
C GLY A 532 -3.82 18.84 -3.50
N ILE A 533 -2.49 18.73 -3.54
CA ILE A 533 -1.74 17.61 -2.93
C ILE A 533 -0.63 18.15 -2.05
N THR A 534 -0.53 17.70 -0.80
CA THR A 534 0.57 18.08 0.09
C THR A 534 1.31 16.86 0.63
N SER A 535 2.63 16.89 0.56
CA SER A 535 3.50 15.87 1.12
C SER A 535 4.80 16.48 1.66
N PRO A 536 5.25 16.12 2.89
CA PRO A 536 6.48 16.63 3.48
C PRO A 536 7.75 16.04 2.82
N ASN A 537 7.61 15.06 1.93
CA ASN A 537 8.72 14.44 1.22
C ASN A 537 8.37 14.23 -0.28
N ALA A 538 9.35 13.80 -1.07
CA ALA A 538 9.19 13.58 -2.52
C ALA A 538 9.07 12.08 -2.90
N GLN A 539 8.52 11.25 -2.00
CA GLN A 539 8.46 9.79 -2.21
C GLN A 539 7.16 9.31 -2.89
N THR A 540 6.09 10.11 -2.87
CA THR A 540 4.82 9.78 -3.52
C THR A 540 4.95 9.71 -5.04
N ASN A 541 4.59 8.57 -5.65
CA ASN A 541 4.45 8.45 -7.10
C ASN A 541 3.19 9.18 -7.57
N MET A 542 3.29 9.96 -8.64
CA MET A 542 2.20 10.76 -9.22
C MET A 542 2.25 10.68 -10.74
N ILE A 543 1.19 10.16 -11.37
CA ILE A 543 1.08 10.04 -12.83
C ILE A 543 -0.33 10.42 -13.27
N ASN A 544 -0.45 11.35 -14.22
CA ASN A 544 -1.74 11.84 -14.74
C ASN A 544 -2.69 12.33 -13.62
N VAL A 545 -2.16 13.14 -12.71
CA VAL A 545 -2.93 13.77 -11.64
C VAL A 545 -2.96 15.27 -11.88
N ARG A 546 -4.12 15.91 -11.69
CA ARG A 546 -4.31 17.35 -11.84
C ARG A 546 -5.04 17.92 -10.63
N ALA A 547 -4.66 19.14 -10.24
CA ALA A 547 -5.36 19.91 -9.23
C ALA A 547 -5.59 21.33 -9.76
N VAL A 548 -6.84 21.79 -9.76
CA VAL A 548 -7.26 23.08 -10.33
C VAL A 548 -8.09 23.86 -9.31
N GLY A 549 -7.84 25.17 -9.23
CA GLY A 549 -8.55 26.08 -8.30
C GLY A 549 -8.03 26.07 -6.86
N TYR A 550 -6.88 25.42 -6.62
CA TYR A 550 -6.10 25.54 -5.40
C TYR A 550 -5.03 26.63 -5.54
N GLU A 551 -4.67 27.34 -4.46
CA GLU A 551 -3.53 28.28 -4.43
C GLU A 551 -2.25 27.60 -4.93
N ASN A 552 -2.02 26.37 -4.48
CA ASN A 552 -0.93 25.51 -4.95
C ASN A 552 -1.52 24.20 -5.45
N ALA A 553 -1.24 23.80 -6.69
CA ALA A 553 -1.68 22.50 -7.19
C ALA A 553 -1.03 21.36 -6.39
N ALA A 554 0.24 21.53 -6.02
CA ALA A 554 0.90 20.66 -5.05
C ALA A 554 1.93 21.40 -4.19
N ILE A 555 2.15 20.91 -2.97
CA ILE A 555 3.29 21.25 -2.11
C ILE A 555 4.03 19.97 -1.77
N ILE A 556 5.24 19.79 -2.28
CA ILE A 556 6.01 18.54 -2.13
C ILE A 556 7.38 18.89 -1.56
N ALA A 557 7.75 18.32 -0.41
CA ALA A 557 9.00 18.61 0.29
C ALA A 557 9.26 20.14 0.46
N GLY A 558 8.20 20.90 0.74
CA GLY A 558 8.22 22.36 0.89
C GLY A 558 8.23 23.16 -0.42
N GLN A 559 8.36 22.50 -1.58
CA GLN A 559 8.32 23.15 -2.89
C GLN A 559 6.89 23.32 -3.37
N LYS A 560 6.53 24.54 -3.80
CA LYS A 560 5.21 24.89 -4.33
C LYS A 560 5.16 24.69 -5.84
N TYR A 561 4.11 24.06 -6.33
CA TYR A 561 3.89 23.80 -7.75
C TYR A 561 2.55 24.37 -8.21
N SER A 562 2.57 25.10 -9.33
CA SER A 562 1.35 25.58 -10.02
C SER A 562 0.61 24.48 -10.78
N SER A 563 1.25 23.35 -11.01
CA SER A 563 0.67 22.12 -11.56
C SER A 563 1.26 20.90 -10.86
N VAL A 564 0.45 19.86 -10.63
CA VAL A 564 0.95 18.61 -10.01
C VAL A 564 2.05 18.00 -10.90
N PRO A 565 3.28 17.78 -10.38
CA PRO A 565 4.35 17.19 -11.19
C PRO A 565 4.12 15.70 -11.43
N THR A 566 4.62 15.19 -12.56
CA THR A 566 4.79 13.74 -12.74
C THR A 566 5.99 13.30 -11.92
N ASN A 567 5.77 12.48 -10.90
CA ASN A 567 6.82 11.98 -10.01
C ASN A 567 6.87 10.46 -10.10
N ILE A 568 7.99 9.90 -10.56
CA ILE A 568 8.19 8.46 -10.73
C ILE A 568 9.45 8.07 -9.98
N LYS A 569 9.34 7.07 -9.11
CA LYS A 569 10.42 6.54 -8.27
C LYS A 569 10.89 5.18 -8.77
N GLY A 570 12.09 4.78 -8.32
CA GLY A 570 12.72 3.53 -8.73
C GLY A 570 13.46 3.63 -10.06
N GLY A 571 14.11 2.54 -10.46
CA GLY A 571 14.85 2.48 -11.71
C GLY A 571 13.94 2.75 -12.90
N PHE A 572 14.26 3.77 -13.70
CA PHE A 572 13.39 4.24 -14.78
C PHE A 572 13.85 3.75 -16.15
N ARG A 573 12.95 3.15 -16.92
CA ARG A 573 13.23 2.73 -18.31
C ARG A 573 12.12 3.22 -19.22
N ALA A 574 12.46 4.08 -20.18
CA ALA A 574 11.50 4.62 -21.16
C ALA A 574 12.03 4.51 -22.58
N ALA A 575 11.13 4.19 -23.52
CA ALA A 575 11.42 4.08 -24.96
C ALA A 575 12.68 3.25 -25.30
N SER A 576 12.96 2.19 -24.54
CA SER A 576 14.20 1.42 -24.66
C SER A 576 13.92 -0.07 -24.88
N SER A 577 14.53 -0.69 -25.89
CA SER A 577 14.33 -2.13 -26.23
C SER A 577 15.24 -3.07 -25.44
N SER A 578 16.37 -2.57 -24.93
CA SER A 578 17.32 -3.33 -24.08
C SER A 578 17.84 -2.47 -22.92
N GLY A 579 18.65 -3.09 -22.04
CA GLY A 579 19.21 -2.46 -20.85
C GLY A 579 18.30 -2.56 -19.63
N HIS A 580 18.89 -2.41 -18.45
CA HIS A 580 18.17 -2.37 -17.17
C HIS A 580 18.79 -1.29 -16.27
N PRO A 581 17.98 -0.43 -15.64
CA PRO A 581 18.45 0.46 -14.57
C PRO A 581 19.18 -0.36 -13.49
N LEU A 582 20.39 0.06 -13.10
CA LEU A 582 21.21 -0.67 -12.12
C LEU A 582 20.82 -0.36 -10.67
N THR A 583 20.17 0.78 -10.45
CA THR A 583 19.74 1.27 -9.13
C THR A 583 18.39 2.00 -9.23
N ASP A 584 17.75 2.22 -8.09
CA ASP A 584 16.49 2.97 -7.97
C ASP A 584 16.59 4.47 -8.32
N THR A 585 17.79 4.95 -8.64
CA THR A 585 18.09 6.34 -9.02
C THR A 585 18.67 6.44 -10.44
N SER A 586 18.69 5.32 -11.18
CA SER A 586 19.22 5.27 -12.54
C SER A 586 18.09 5.29 -13.58
N ALA A 587 18.39 5.87 -14.75
CA ALA A 587 17.44 5.98 -15.85
C ALA A 587 18.07 5.51 -17.18
N ILE A 588 17.27 4.82 -18.00
CA ILE A 588 17.60 4.45 -19.37
C ILE A 588 16.53 5.01 -20.30
N LEU A 589 16.95 5.84 -21.25
CA LEU A 589 16.09 6.53 -22.19
C LEU A 589 16.57 6.25 -23.61
N ALA A 590 15.64 5.89 -24.51
CA ALA A 590 15.92 5.70 -25.93
C ALA A 590 17.10 4.74 -26.24
N ASN A 591 17.23 3.65 -25.48
CA ASN A 591 18.35 2.71 -25.61
C ASN A 591 18.02 1.47 -26.45
N SER A 592 19.01 1.05 -27.24
CA SER A 592 19.08 -0.26 -27.88
C SER A 592 20.53 -0.78 -27.84
N GLY A 593 20.73 -2.09 -27.68
CA GLY A 593 22.06 -2.70 -27.54
C GLY A 593 22.59 -2.76 -26.10
N GLU A 594 23.89 -3.06 -25.98
CA GLU A 594 24.58 -3.33 -24.71
C GLU A 594 25.33 -2.08 -24.19
N VAL A 595 24.62 -1.23 -23.46
CA VAL A 595 25.20 -0.06 -22.78
C VAL A 595 25.02 -0.22 -21.28
N ILE A 596 26.10 -0.05 -20.51
CA ILE A 596 26.08 -0.23 -19.05
C ILE A 596 26.89 0.88 -18.36
N ALA A 597 26.19 1.85 -17.78
CA ALA A 597 26.80 2.86 -16.92
C ALA A 597 27.02 2.30 -15.50
N LYS A 598 28.13 1.57 -15.25
CA LYS A 598 28.41 0.98 -13.94
C LYS A 598 28.99 2.02 -12.99
N GLY A 599 28.53 2.05 -11.75
CA GLY A 599 29.01 2.96 -10.70
C GLY A 599 28.21 4.27 -10.60
N GLU A 600 28.48 5.07 -9.56
CA GLU A 600 27.67 6.25 -9.23
C GLU A 600 27.98 7.47 -10.11
N ARG A 601 26.97 8.28 -10.46
CA ARG A 601 27.15 9.58 -11.14
C ARG A 601 27.78 9.48 -12.54
N ASN A 602 27.41 8.46 -13.32
CA ASN A 602 27.95 8.23 -14.66
C ASN A 602 26.93 8.55 -15.76
N LEU A 603 27.41 8.91 -16.96
CA LEU A 603 26.58 9.22 -18.12
C LEU A 603 27.12 8.53 -19.38
N ILE A 604 26.27 7.77 -20.06
CA ILE A 604 26.54 7.31 -21.42
C ILE A 604 25.46 7.90 -22.34
N ALA A 605 25.88 8.59 -23.39
CA ALA A 605 24.96 9.31 -24.28
C ALA A 605 25.36 9.20 -25.75
N ALA A 606 24.38 8.94 -26.61
CA ALA A 606 24.54 8.89 -28.07
C ALA A 606 25.70 7.97 -28.52
N THR A 607 25.72 6.74 -28.02
CA THR A 607 26.73 5.73 -28.36
C THR A 607 26.18 4.60 -29.22
N SER A 608 27.06 3.88 -29.94
CA SER A 608 26.73 2.67 -30.69
C SER A 608 27.82 1.59 -30.48
N GLY A 609 27.56 0.35 -30.86
CA GLY A 609 28.54 -0.76 -30.74
C GLY A 609 28.86 -1.20 -29.30
N GLY A 610 28.11 -0.70 -28.32
CA GLY A 610 28.30 -0.94 -26.89
C GLY A 610 29.11 0.17 -26.20
N ALA A 611 28.91 0.33 -24.89
CA ALA A 611 29.68 1.27 -24.08
C ALA A 611 29.57 0.92 -22.59
N THR A 612 30.65 1.13 -21.84
CA THR A 612 30.61 0.97 -20.39
C THR A 612 31.40 2.05 -19.67
N THR A 613 30.94 2.41 -18.48
CA THR A 613 31.72 3.15 -17.49
C THR A 613 32.00 2.26 -16.29
N GLU A 614 33.07 2.54 -15.55
CA GLU A 614 33.37 1.98 -14.22
C GLU A 614 33.73 3.13 -13.27
N GLY A 615 33.60 3.00 -11.95
CA GLY A 615 33.93 4.09 -11.02
C GLY A 615 32.84 5.17 -10.93
N SER A 616 33.22 6.42 -10.60
CA SER A 616 32.26 7.53 -10.41
C SER A 616 32.67 8.81 -11.12
N ARG A 617 31.69 9.55 -11.68
CA ARG A 617 31.86 10.79 -12.47
C ARG A 617 32.51 10.54 -13.84
N ASN A 618 32.10 9.45 -14.48
CA ASN A 618 32.62 9.01 -15.76
C ASN A 618 31.58 9.10 -16.88
N GLY A 619 32.07 9.26 -18.11
CA GLY A 619 31.19 9.28 -19.26
C GLY A 619 31.78 8.79 -20.58
N VAL A 620 30.87 8.34 -21.45
CA VAL A 620 31.16 8.00 -22.85
C VAL A 620 30.11 8.68 -23.70
N MET A 621 30.54 9.57 -24.61
CA MET A 621 29.64 10.41 -25.38
C MET A 621 29.99 10.37 -26.88
N PHE A 622 28.96 10.29 -27.73
CA PHE A 622 29.10 10.38 -29.19
C PHE A 622 30.11 9.39 -29.77
N SER A 623 30.17 8.18 -29.21
CA SER A 623 31.26 7.23 -29.48
C SER A 623 30.76 5.83 -29.86
N TYR A 624 31.62 5.06 -30.52
CA TYR A 624 31.37 3.68 -30.90
C TYR A 624 32.25 2.73 -30.07
N ASN A 625 31.66 1.70 -29.43
CA ASN A 625 32.35 0.64 -28.68
C ASN A 625 33.47 1.20 -27.78
N SER A 626 33.14 2.14 -26.90
CA SER A 626 34.12 2.90 -26.14
C SER A 626 33.79 2.89 -24.64
N HIS A 627 34.82 2.97 -23.81
CA HIS A 627 34.70 2.71 -22.38
C HIS A 627 35.58 3.61 -21.54
N THR A 628 35.11 3.90 -20.33
CA THR A 628 35.98 4.34 -19.24
C THR A 628 36.18 3.19 -18.27
N VAL A 629 37.38 3.08 -17.70
CA VAL A 629 37.74 2.04 -16.72
C VAL A 629 38.46 2.66 -15.53
N GLY A 630 38.43 1.99 -14.37
CA GLY A 630 39.09 2.47 -13.15
C GLY A 630 38.10 2.84 -12.03
N ALA A 631 38.57 2.75 -10.79
CA ALA A 631 37.71 2.83 -9.60
C ALA A 631 37.48 4.27 -9.09
N THR A 632 38.38 5.21 -9.39
CA THR A 632 38.38 6.57 -8.84
C THR A 632 38.60 7.61 -9.94
N GLY A 633 38.29 8.88 -9.65
CA GLY A 633 38.53 10.02 -10.56
C GLY A 633 37.53 10.16 -11.73
N SER A 634 37.42 11.37 -12.27
CA SER A 634 36.50 11.68 -13.39
C SER A 634 37.17 11.41 -14.73
N SER A 635 36.53 10.72 -15.66
CA SER A 635 37.10 10.40 -16.98
C SER A 635 36.04 10.43 -18.08
N LEU A 636 36.45 10.86 -19.27
CA LEU A 636 35.57 11.00 -20.42
C LEU A 636 36.20 10.37 -21.67
N VAL A 637 35.40 9.65 -22.43
CA VAL A 637 35.66 9.36 -23.85
C VAL A 637 34.67 10.13 -24.70
N LEU A 638 35.17 10.90 -25.67
CA LEU A 638 34.37 11.80 -26.49
C LEU A 638 34.67 11.58 -27.97
N VAL A 639 33.62 11.51 -28.80
CA VAL A 639 33.70 11.49 -30.28
C VAL A 639 34.75 10.48 -30.77
N SER A 640 34.62 9.23 -30.35
CA SER A 640 35.66 8.21 -30.50
C SER A 640 35.14 6.87 -31.02
N LYS A 641 36.02 6.04 -31.56
CA LYS A 641 35.73 4.66 -31.96
C LYS A 641 36.75 3.71 -31.33
N ASN A 642 36.27 2.69 -30.61
CA ASN A 642 37.09 1.66 -29.97
C ASN A 642 38.10 2.21 -28.95
N VAL A 643 37.76 3.24 -28.17
CA VAL A 643 38.70 3.86 -27.21
C VAL A 643 38.40 3.42 -25.77
N LYS A 644 39.44 3.10 -25.02
CA LYS A 644 39.39 3.01 -23.55
C LYS A 644 40.09 4.21 -22.92
N ASN A 645 39.52 4.71 -21.82
CA ASN A 645 40.17 5.68 -20.96
C ASN A 645 40.19 5.22 -19.50
N SER A 646 41.37 4.86 -19.02
CA SER A 646 41.65 4.44 -17.64
C SER A 646 42.19 5.55 -16.75
N LYS A 647 42.42 6.74 -17.30
CA LYS A 647 43.15 7.81 -16.63
C LYS A 647 42.19 8.78 -15.95
N GLU A 648 42.41 8.99 -14.66
CA GLU A 648 41.64 9.94 -13.86
C GLU A 648 41.88 11.39 -14.32
N TYR A 649 40.84 12.21 -14.17
CA TYR A 649 40.81 13.63 -14.56
C TYR A 649 41.28 13.86 -16.00
N SER A 650 40.77 13.04 -16.93
CA SER A 650 41.18 13.11 -18.33
C SER A 650 40.04 13.00 -19.34
N ILE A 651 40.26 13.60 -20.51
CA ILE A 651 39.43 13.44 -21.71
C ILE A 651 40.27 12.74 -22.76
N ALA A 652 39.76 11.63 -23.30
CA ALA A 652 40.39 10.88 -24.36
C ALA A 652 39.56 10.97 -25.66
N LEU A 653 40.25 11.26 -26.76
CA LEU A 653 39.71 11.18 -28.12
C LEU A 653 40.55 10.20 -28.93
N GLY A 654 39.91 9.39 -29.78
CA GLY A 654 40.65 8.50 -30.66
C GLY A 654 39.81 7.62 -31.56
N HIS A 655 40.52 6.89 -32.41
CA HIS A 655 39.92 6.01 -33.40
C HIS A 655 40.80 4.76 -33.56
N GLY A 656 40.18 3.59 -33.43
CA GLY A 656 40.80 2.30 -33.69
C GLY A 656 39.85 1.32 -34.36
N GLU A 657 40.39 0.21 -34.82
CA GLU A 657 39.65 -0.95 -35.34
C GLU A 657 39.71 -2.12 -34.35
N GLY A 658 38.73 -3.02 -34.37
CA GLY A 658 38.66 -4.17 -33.47
C GLY A 658 38.22 -3.81 -32.04
N ALA A 659 38.86 -4.40 -31.04
CA ALA A 659 38.50 -4.24 -29.63
C ALA A 659 38.88 -2.86 -29.08
N ALA A 660 38.12 -2.37 -28.11
CA ALA A 660 38.41 -1.11 -27.45
C ALA A 660 39.70 -1.17 -26.62
N SER A 661 40.56 -0.15 -26.76
CA SER A 661 41.90 -0.14 -26.17
C SER A 661 42.38 1.27 -25.79
N GLU A 662 43.25 1.36 -24.79
CA GLU A 662 44.02 2.57 -24.45
C GLU A 662 44.92 3.01 -25.60
N SER A 663 45.44 2.05 -26.37
CA SER A 663 46.32 2.34 -27.52
C SER A 663 45.60 3.09 -28.65
N ASN A 664 44.27 3.08 -28.66
CA ASN A 664 43.46 3.76 -29.67
C ASN A 664 43.31 5.27 -29.38
N LYS A 665 43.70 5.75 -28.18
CA LYS A 665 43.81 7.18 -27.89
C LYS A 665 44.73 7.88 -28.90
N LYS A 666 44.27 9.02 -29.41
CA LYS A 666 45.02 9.91 -30.32
C LYS A 666 45.30 11.26 -29.66
N ILE A 667 44.36 11.76 -28.87
CA ILE A 667 44.49 12.98 -28.10
C ILE A 667 44.06 12.68 -26.65
N GLU A 668 44.86 13.11 -25.69
CA GLU A 668 44.55 13.06 -24.26
C GLU A 668 44.75 14.45 -23.65
N PHE A 669 43.69 14.96 -23.02
CA PHE A 669 43.76 16.12 -22.14
C PHE A 669 43.79 15.61 -20.70
N ASP A 670 44.87 15.90 -19.97
CA ASP A 670 45.08 15.50 -18.59
C ASP A 670 44.96 16.72 -17.69
N ALA A 671 43.82 16.86 -17.03
CA ALA A 671 43.54 17.95 -16.14
C ALA A 671 44.24 17.80 -14.78
N LEU A 672 44.66 16.60 -14.39
CA LEU A 672 45.40 16.39 -13.13
C LEU A 672 46.80 17.01 -13.22
N ASN A 673 47.47 16.82 -14.36
CA ASN A 673 48.86 17.27 -14.55
C ASN A 673 48.99 18.46 -15.51
N GLY A 674 47.89 18.96 -16.08
CA GLY A 674 47.90 20.07 -17.03
C GLY A 674 48.61 19.74 -18.35
N THR A 675 48.53 18.49 -18.82
CA THR A 675 49.23 18.06 -20.05
C THR A 675 48.26 17.77 -21.19
N VAL A 676 48.71 18.06 -22.42
CA VAL A 676 48.04 17.66 -23.66
C VAL A 676 48.97 16.76 -24.44
N ARG A 677 48.51 15.57 -24.80
CA ARG A 677 49.28 14.61 -25.60
C ARG A 677 48.54 14.35 -26.90
N SER A 678 49.24 14.48 -28.02
CA SER A 678 48.74 14.15 -29.35
C SER A 678 49.69 13.17 -30.03
N LYS A 679 49.15 12.13 -30.68
CA LYS A 679 49.94 11.27 -31.58
C LYS A 679 50.22 11.92 -32.94
N GLY A 680 49.38 12.87 -33.35
CA GLY A 680 49.53 13.64 -34.59
C GLY A 680 50.10 15.04 -34.33
N ALA A 681 50.27 15.81 -35.40
CA ALA A 681 50.73 17.19 -35.29
C ALA A 681 49.71 18.07 -34.53
N ILE A 682 50.22 19.07 -33.82
CA ILE A 682 49.45 20.23 -33.35
C ILE A 682 49.81 21.36 -34.30
N GLU A 683 48.86 21.78 -35.13
CA GLU A 683 49.13 22.66 -36.26
C GLU A 683 48.54 24.05 -36.04
N SER A 684 49.33 25.08 -36.33
CA SER A 684 48.80 26.40 -36.64
C SER A 684 48.38 26.43 -38.12
N VAL A 685 47.09 26.60 -38.38
CA VAL A 685 46.52 26.66 -39.75
C VAL A 685 46.26 28.09 -40.22
N SER A 686 46.95 29.07 -39.62
CA SER A 686 46.84 30.49 -39.93
C SER A 686 48.21 31.08 -40.28
N ASP A 687 48.31 32.41 -40.38
CA ASP A 687 49.59 33.10 -40.60
C ASP A 687 50.49 33.17 -39.34
N LEU A 688 50.16 32.41 -38.28
CA LEU A 688 51.04 32.28 -37.11
C LEU A 688 52.17 31.28 -37.40
N LYS A 689 53.39 31.76 -37.60
CA LYS A 689 54.48 31.03 -38.29
C LYS A 689 55.82 31.02 -37.55
N ASP A 690 55.84 31.45 -36.30
CA ASP A 690 57.03 31.47 -35.47
C ASP A 690 56.83 30.78 -34.11
N LEU A 691 57.91 30.18 -33.61
CA LEU A 691 58.05 29.74 -32.24
C LEU A 691 58.70 30.88 -31.46
N ALA A 692 58.04 31.28 -30.39
CA ALA A 692 58.39 32.46 -29.62
C ALA A 692 58.41 32.17 -28.12
N GLU A 693 59.07 33.05 -27.39
CA GLU A 693 59.14 33.03 -25.93
C GLU A 693 59.00 34.45 -25.38
N TYR A 694 58.49 34.56 -24.16
CA TYR A 694 58.40 35.83 -23.43
C TYR A 694 59.76 36.28 -22.88
N PHE A 695 60.17 37.52 -23.18
CA PHE A 695 61.33 38.18 -22.59
C PHE A 695 60.98 39.54 -21.99
N GLU A 696 61.65 39.90 -20.89
CA GLU A 696 61.49 41.18 -20.21
C GLU A 696 62.42 42.25 -20.82
N SER A 697 61.94 43.49 -21.02
CA SER A 697 62.73 44.61 -21.49
C SER A 697 63.63 45.21 -20.40
N VAL A 698 64.86 45.60 -20.75
CA VAL A 698 65.84 46.19 -19.81
C VAL A 698 65.33 47.42 -19.05
N ASP A 699 64.53 48.27 -19.69
CA ASP A 699 64.05 49.54 -19.17
C ASP A 699 62.59 49.49 -18.68
N GLY A 700 61.97 48.31 -18.68
CA GLY A 700 60.58 48.11 -18.31
C GLY A 700 59.56 48.68 -19.31
N LYS A 701 59.98 49.08 -20.52
CA LYS A 701 59.10 49.72 -21.52
C LYS A 701 58.78 48.78 -22.68
N SER A 702 57.64 49.06 -23.30
CA SER A 702 57.21 48.30 -24.47
C SER A 702 58.08 48.57 -25.70
N ILE A 703 58.41 47.51 -26.43
CA ILE A 703 59.11 47.51 -27.73
C ILE A 703 58.09 47.06 -28.78
N ASP A 704 57.83 47.91 -29.77
CA ASP A 704 56.84 47.58 -30.81
C ASP A 704 57.22 46.33 -31.62
N ALA A 705 56.20 45.68 -32.18
CA ALA A 705 56.37 44.56 -33.09
C ALA A 705 57.27 44.88 -34.29
N GLY A 706 58.08 43.88 -34.66
CA GLY A 706 58.98 43.90 -35.80
C GLY A 706 60.36 44.50 -35.54
N TYR A 707 60.66 44.96 -34.33
CA TYR A 707 62.04 45.33 -33.95
C TYR A 707 62.87 44.08 -33.65
N LEU A 708 64.07 44.04 -34.23
CA LEU A 708 65.13 43.09 -33.89
C LEU A 708 65.65 43.43 -32.49
N VAL A 709 65.77 42.41 -31.65
CA VAL A 709 66.22 42.54 -30.26
C VAL A 709 67.47 41.69 -29.99
N THR A 710 68.24 42.11 -29.00
CA THR A 710 69.41 41.40 -28.47
C THR A 710 69.27 41.27 -26.95
N LEU A 711 70.11 40.44 -26.34
CA LEU A 711 70.19 40.28 -24.89
C LEU A 711 71.17 41.29 -24.28
N GLU A 712 70.78 41.84 -23.14
CA GLU A 712 71.65 42.52 -22.20
C GLU A 712 71.41 41.88 -20.83
N GLY A 713 72.30 40.96 -20.45
CA GLY A 713 72.02 40.01 -19.37
C GLY A 713 70.92 39.04 -19.79
N ASP A 714 69.87 38.94 -18.98
CA ASP A 714 68.68 38.11 -19.18
C ASP A 714 67.50 38.87 -19.82
N ARG A 715 67.66 40.17 -20.10
CA ARG A 715 66.63 41.06 -20.62
C ARG A 715 66.90 41.49 -22.06
N ILE A 716 65.87 41.98 -22.73
CA ILE A 716 65.94 42.40 -24.13
C ILE A 716 66.00 43.92 -24.30
N ARG A 717 66.70 44.35 -25.34
CA ARG A 717 66.63 45.70 -25.91
C ARG A 717 66.71 45.64 -27.43
N LYS A 718 66.41 46.76 -28.10
CA LYS A 718 66.61 46.89 -29.56
C LYS A 718 68.09 46.64 -29.90
N ALA A 719 68.33 45.79 -30.89
CA ALA A 719 69.68 45.43 -31.32
C ALA A 719 70.36 46.58 -32.09
N LEU A 720 71.62 46.86 -31.77
CA LEU A 720 72.48 47.84 -32.45
C LEU A 720 73.37 47.15 -33.50
N GLN A 721 74.13 47.94 -34.23
CA GLN A 721 75.06 47.42 -35.22
C GLN A 721 76.18 46.65 -34.52
N GLY A 722 76.37 45.39 -34.90
CA GLY A 722 77.36 44.49 -34.30
C GLY A 722 76.82 43.59 -33.18
N ASP A 723 75.60 43.84 -32.69
CA ASP A 723 74.95 42.95 -31.72
C ASP A 723 74.51 41.63 -32.38
N ASP A 724 74.58 40.55 -31.61
CA ASP A 724 73.94 39.29 -31.97
C ASP A 724 72.41 39.43 -31.83
N ILE A 725 71.69 39.02 -32.87
CA ILE A 725 70.22 39.11 -32.88
C ILE A 725 69.67 37.89 -32.15
N LEU A 726 68.96 38.12 -31.04
CA LEU A 726 68.20 37.09 -30.34
C LEU A 726 66.96 36.68 -31.15
N GLY A 727 66.22 37.68 -31.63
CA GLY A 727 64.95 37.46 -32.30
C GLY A 727 64.26 38.77 -32.66
N VAL A 728 62.94 38.71 -32.85
CA VAL A 728 62.12 39.88 -33.20
C VAL A 728 60.87 39.91 -32.34
N ILE A 729 60.43 41.10 -31.94
CA ILE A 729 59.13 41.24 -31.27
C ILE A 729 58.03 40.78 -32.24
N SER A 730 57.37 39.67 -31.91
CA SER A 730 56.42 38.98 -32.77
C SER A 730 54.97 39.26 -32.36
N LYS A 731 54.08 39.29 -33.36
CA LYS A 731 52.63 39.27 -33.19
C LYS A 731 51.99 38.06 -33.89
N THR A 732 52.81 37.13 -34.36
CA THR A 732 52.39 35.99 -35.19
C THR A 732 52.92 34.67 -34.67
N ALA A 733 53.25 34.59 -33.38
CA ALA A 733 53.73 33.35 -32.81
C ALA A 733 52.62 32.27 -32.81
N GLY A 734 52.93 31.09 -33.37
CA GLY A 734 52.05 29.92 -33.35
C GLY A 734 52.21 29.09 -32.08
N VAL A 735 53.41 29.14 -31.48
CA VAL A 735 53.72 28.57 -30.17
C VAL A 735 54.42 29.64 -29.35
N VAL A 736 53.94 29.89 -28.14
CA VAL A 736 54.50 30.87 -27.21
C VAL A 736 54.87 30.17 -25.91
N LEU A 737 56.13 30.24 -25.52
CA LEU A 737 56.66 29.67 -24.28
C LEU A 737 56.82 30.75 -23.20
N GLY A 738 56.82 30.33 -21.94
CA GLY A 738 57.11 31.22 -20.81
C GLY A 738 56.01 32.25 -20.50
N GLY A 739 54.76 32.04 -20.92
CA GLY A 739 53.68 33.03 -20.73
C GLY A 739 53.24 33.26 -19.29
N ALA A 740 53.49 32.29 -18.39
CA ALA A 740 53.05 32.35 -16.99
C ALA A 740 51.57 32.79 -16.87
N ALA A 741 50.69 32.16 -17.66
CA ALA A 741 49.32 32.65 -17.84
C ALA A 741 48.42 32.46 -16.61
N PHE A 742 48.70 31.45 -15.78
CA PHE A 742 47.82 31.07 -14.66
C PHE A 742 48.32 31.56 -13.31
N ASP A 743 49.63 31.47 -13.07
CA ASP A 743 50.25 31.77 -11.79
C ASP A 743 51.59 32.48 -12.01
N TRP A 744 52.07 33.14 -10.95
CA TRP A 744 53.42 33.68 -10.91
C TRP A 744 54.46 32.59 -11.22
N THR A 745 55.46 32.93 -12.05
CA THR A 745 56.43 31.99 -12.62
C THR A 745 57.17 31.16 -11.56
N ASP A 746 57.44 31.77 -10.41
CA ASP A 746 58.19 31.17 -9.30
C ASP A 746 57.30 30.85 -8.09
N ARG A 747 55.98 30.73 -8.30
CA ARG A 747 55.04 30.27 -7.26
C ARG A 747 55.48 28.94 -6.64
N TYR A 748 56.09 28.08 -7.43
CA TYR A 748 56.58 26.77 -6.98
C TYR A 748 58.10 26.71 -7.06
N LEU A 749 58.72 26.00 -6.11
CA LEU A 749 60.16 25.77 -6.08
C LEU A 749 60.61 24.98 -7.31
N ARG A 750 61.77 25.38 -7.82
CA ARG A 750 62.45 24.73 -8.93
C ARG A 750 63.83 24.24 -8.51
N ASP A 751 64.29 23.17 -9.14
CA ASP A 751 65.66 22.70 -9.01
C ASP A 751 66.65 23.62 -9.76
N GLU A 752 67.94 23.29 -9.68
CA GLU A 752 69.01 24.07 -10.32
C GLU A 752 68.93 24.13 -11.86
N PHE A 753 68.07 23.32 -12.49
CA PHE A 753 67.82 23.29 -13.94
C PHE A 753 66.44 23.84 -14.34
N GLY A 754 65.67 24.38 -13.39
CA GLY A 754 64.35 24.99 -13.63
C GLY A 754 63.17 24.01 -13.58
N GLY A 755 63.42 22.73 -13.30
CA GLY A 755 62.39 21.70 -13.12
C GLY A 755 61.65 21.88 -11.80
N LEU A 756 60.34 21.65 -11.77
CA LEU A 756 59.56 21.76 -10.52
C LEU A 756 60.01 20.74 -9.48
N VAL A 757 60.21 21.18 -8.24
CA VAL A 757 60.44 20.30 -7.10
C VAL A 757 59.09 19.81 -6.58
N TYR A 758 58.93 18.50 -6.46
CA TYR A 758 57.72 17.88 -5.94
C TYR A 758 57.93 17.33 -4.53
N GLN A 759 56.90 17.43 -3.71
CA GLN A 759 56.77 16.67 -2.48
C GLN A 759 55.61 15.67 -2.61
N THR A 760 55.74 14.54 -1.94
CA THR A 760 54.65 13.56 -1.87
C THR A 760 53.75 13.90 -0.69
N ILE A 761 52.47 14.15 -0.97
CA ILE A 761 51.42 14.25 0.05
C ILE A 761 50.54 13.01 0.02
N LYS A 762 50.04 12.60 1.19
CA LYS A 762 49.03 11.53 1.29
C LYS A 762 47.63 12.12 1.19
N ARG A 763 46.88 11.73 0.17
CA ARG A 763 45.46 12.08 0.01
C ARG A 763 44.67 10.81 -0.28
N ASP A 764 43.64 10.53 0.52
CA ASP A 764 42.81 9.33 0.41
C ASP A 764 43.60 8.01 0.37
N GLY A 765 44.70 7.93 1.12
CA GLY A 765 45.59 6.77 1.18
C GLY A 765 46.51 6.60 -0.04
N LYS A 766 46.49 7.52 -1.02
CA LYS A 766 47.40 7.54 -2.17
C LYS A 766 48.50 8.59 -1.98
N ASP A 767 49.70 8.23 -2.43
CA ASP A 767 50.85 9.13 -2.52
C ASP A 767 50.71 9.97 -3.79
N ILE A 768 50.54 11.29 -3.64
CA ILE A 768 50.36 12.23 -4.74
C ILE A 768 51.55 13.20 -4.77
N PRO A 769 52.29 13.30 -5.89
CA PRO A 769 53.30 14.33 -6.06
C PRO A 769 52.62 15.68 -6.29
N VAL A 770 52.93 16.67 -5.47
CA VAL A 770 52.50 18.07 -5.65
C VAL A 770 53.72 19.00 -5.70
N PRO A 771 53.72 20.03 -6.54
CA PRO A 771 54.78 21.03 -6.54
C PRO A 771 54.92 21.68 -5.16
N VAL A 772 56.16 21.87 -4.69
CA VAL A 772 56.43 22.57 -3.43
C VAL A 772 56.24 24.07 -3.64
N GLU A 773 55.43 24.71 -2.79
CA GLU A 773 55.19 26.16 -2.85
C GLU A 773 56.45 26.92 -2.45
N ASN A 774 56.78 27.98 -3.19
CA ASN A 774 57.92 28.83 -2.90
C ASN A 774 57.61 29.68 -1.66
N PRO A 775 58.47 29.70 -0.61
CA PRO A 775 58.27 30.55 0.56
C PRO A 775 58.09 32.05 0.27
N ASP A 776 58.62 32.53 -0.86
CA ASP A 776 58.49 33.91 -1.29
C ASP A 776 57.14 34.21 -1.98
N TYR A 777 56.35 33.18 -2.29
CA TYR A 777 55.02 33.37 -2.86
C TYR A 777 54.07 33.96 -1.81
N ASN A 778 53.48 35.10 -2.15
CA ASN A 778 52.47 35.76 -1.33
C ASN A 778 51.09 35.68 -2.01
N PRO A 779 50.15 34.87 -1.51
CA PRO A 779 48.82 34.72 -2.10
C PRO A 779 47.94 35.97 -1.99
N GLU A 780 48.30 36.95 -1.14
CA GLU A 780 47.56 38.22 -1.00
C GLU A 780 47.89 39.23 -2.11
N ILE A 781 48.93 38.97 -2.91
CA ILE A 781 49.29 39.81 -4.06
C ILE A 781 48.54 39.29 -5.28
N GLU A 782 47.64 40.11 -5.84
CA GLU A 782 46.95 39.79 -7.08
C GLU A 782 47.97 39.62 -8.22
N TYR A 783 47.96 38.45 -8.87
CA TYR A 783 48.89 38.15 -9.94
C TYR A 783 48.46 38.80 -11.27
N VAL A 784 49.37 39.58 -11.86
CA VAL A 784 49.22 40.10 -13.23
C VAL A 784 50.07 39.27 -14.18
N SER A 785 49.42 38.58 -15.12
CA SER A 785 50.07 37.74 -16.13
C SER A 785 51.02 38.54 -17.03
N ARG A 786 52.06 37.88 -17.58
CA ARG A 786 53.07 38.53 -18.44
C ARG A 786 52.45 39.21 -19.67
N GLU A 787 51.37 38.64 -20.22
CA GLU A 787 50.61 39.23 -21.33
C GLU A 787 50.04 40.63 -21.03
N ASN A 788 49.79 40.94 -19.75
CA ASN A 788 49.19 42.20 -19.30
C ASN A 788 50.24 43.17 -18.73
N ARG A 789 51.53 42.86 -18.85
CA ARG A 789 52.65 43.63 -18.30
C ARG A 789 53.48 44.25 -19.44
N PRO A 790 53.62 45.58 -19.51
CA PRO A 790 54.21 46.28 -20.67
C PRO A 790 55.70 45.98 -20.90
N GLU A 791 56.41 45.48 -19.89
CA GLU A 791 57.81 45.08 -19.97
C GLU A 791 58.02 43.69 -20.60
N TRP A 792 56.98 42.86 -20.72
CA TRP A 792 57.08 41.50 -21.26
C TRP A 792 56.69 41.43 -22.74
N HIS A 793 57.52 40.75 -23.52
CA HIS A 793 57.39 40.73 -24.98
C HIS A 793 57.49 39.32 -25.54
N ILE A 794 56.61 38.98 -26.47
CA ILE A 794 56.74 37.76 -27.28
C ILE A 794 57.84 38.00 -28.32
N VAL A 795 58.97 37.32 -28.16
CA VAL A 795 60.09 37.37 -29.11
C VAL A 795 60.02 36.11 -29.96
N GLY A 796 59.73 36.28 -31.25
CA GLY A 796 59.89 35.20 -32.22
C GLY A 796 61.37 34.83 -32.28
N LEU A 797 61.67 33.54 -32.18
CA LEU A 797 63.05 33.02 -32.18
C LEU A 797 63.33 32.24 -33.45
N ILE A 798 62.37 31.40 -33.87
CA ILE A 798 62.50 30.52 -35.03
C ILE A 798 61.23 30.63 -35.87
N GLY A 799 61.36 30.77 -37.19
CA GLY A 799 60.24 30.78 -38.12
C GLY A 799 60.20 31.98 -39.06
N GLN A 800 59.04 32.21 -39.69
CA GLN A 800 58.85 33.33 -40.60
C GLN A 800 58.27 34.52 -39.85
N VAL A 801 59.06 35.57 -39.69
CA VAL A 801 58.72 36.73 -38.86
C VAL A 801 58.76 38.04 -39.63
N TYR A 802 57.99 39.01 -39.18
CA TYR A 802 57.94 40.34 -39.78
C TYR A 802 58.93 41.28 -39.10
N VAL A 803 59.87 41.82 -39.88
CA VAL A 803 60.94 42.69 -39.38
C VAL A 803 60.81 44.08 -40.00
N ARG A 804 61.01 45.12 -39.19
CA ARG A 804 61.13 46.51 -39.64
C ARG A 804 62.49 46.69 -40.31
N ILE A 805 62.52 47.22 -41.52
CA ILE A 805 63.73 47.41 -42.32
C ILE A 805 63.92 48.88 -42.72
N ASP A 806 65.15 49.27 -43.03
CA ASP A 806 65.43 50.57 -43.63
C ASP A 806 65.37 50.52 -45.18
N GLU A 807 65.66 51.64 -45.82
CA GLU A 807 65.60 51.82 -47.28
C GLU A 807 66.64 50.99 -48.06
N THR A 808 67.62 50.37 -47.40
CA THR A 808 68.72 49.65 -48.05
C THR A 808 68.38 48.21 -48.42
N VAL A 809 67.28 47.67 -47.88
CA VAL A 809 66.97 46.24 -47.90
C VAL A 809 66.06 45.86 -49.08
N GLN A 810 66.48 44.84 -49.84
CA GLN A 810 65.70 44.22 -50.91
C GLN A 810 65.41 42.73 -50.60
N ALA A 811 64.49 42.14 -51.36
CA ALA A 811 64.20 40.71 -51.24
C ALA A 811 65.42 39.88 -51.65
N GLY A 812 65.77 38.86 -50.85
CA GLY A 812 66.96 38.03 -51.06
C GLY A 812 68.21 38.52 -50.32
N ASP A 813 68.23 39.76 -49.84
CA ASP A 813 69.33 40.29 -49.03
C ASP A 813 69.44 39.58 -47.68
N LYS A 814 70.60 39.72 -47.04
CA LYS A 814 70.75 39.48 -45.61
C LYS A 814 70.78 40.79 -44.85
N ILE A 815 70.20 40.80 -43.66
CA ILE A 815 70.11 41.98 -42.79
C ILE A 815 70.86 41.78 -41.49
N LYS A 816 71.51 42.86 -41.03
CA LYS A 816 71.99 43.05 -39.65
C LYS A 816 71.11 44.08 -38.94
N ALA A 817 71.20 44.15 -37.62
CA ALA A 817 70.45 45.13 -36.85
C ALA A 817 71.12 46.53 -36.90
N LYS A 818 70.30 47.56 -36.96
CA LYS A 818 70.66 48.98 -36.75
C LYS A 818 69.50 49.68 -36.06
N TYR A 819 69.67 50.00 -34.78
CA TYR A 819 68.61 50.56 -33.91
C TYR A 819 67.31 49.72 -33.93
N GLY A 820 67.47 48.40 -33.93
CA GLY A 820 66.42 47.38 -33.98
C GLY A 820 65.77 47.19 -35.35
N LYS A 821 66.18 47.93 -36.39
CA LYS A 821 65.71 47.72 -37.77
C LYS A 821 66.73 46.89 -38.55
N GLY A 822 66.26 46.11 -39.52
CA GLY A 822 67.12 45.44 -40.48
C GLY A 822 67.72 46.44 -41.47
N THR A 823 69.04 46.48 -41.54
CA THR A 823 69.82 47.16 -42.59
C THR A 823 70.51 46.11 -43.45
N LYS A 824 70.73 46.38 -44.74
CA LYS A 824 71.46 45.46 -45.63
C LYS A 824 72.84 45.15 -45.07
N SER A 825 73.22 43.88 -45.17
CA SER A 825 74.52 43.36 -44.74
C SER A 825 75.47 43.24 -45.93
N GLU A 826 76.57 44.02 -45.91
CA GLU A 826 77.55 44.05 -47.01
C GLU A 826 78.49 42.85 -47.02
N ASP A 827 78.69 42.17 -45.88
CA ASP A 827 79.58 40.99 -45.76
C ASP A 827 78.84 39.64 -45.97
N GLY A 828 77.55 39.69 -46.32
CA GLY A 828 76.75 38.49 -46.57
C GLY A 828 76.45 37.66 -45.32
N THR A 829 76.57 38.23 -44.11
CA THR A 829 76.16 37.61 -42.84
C THR A 829 74.83 38.20 -42.32
N GLY A 830 74.19 37.55 -41.34
CA GLY A 830 72.88 38.00 -40.79
C GLY A 830 71.66 37.26 -41.32
N LEU A 831 70.46 37.78 -41.03
CA LEU A 831 69.17 37.11 -41.27
C LEU A 831 68.71 37.26 -42.73
N LYS A 832 68.16 36.20 -43.32
CA LYS A 832 67.75 36.21 -44.73
C LYS A 832 66.36 36.83 -44.91
N VAL A 833 66.28 37.83 -45.79
CA VAL A 833 65.02 38.44 -46.22
C VAL A 833 64.35 37.58 -47.29
N MET A 834 63.13 37.12 -47.01
CA MET A 834 62.34 36.32 -47.95
C MET A 834 61.60 37.19 -48.96
N ARG A 835 60.92 38.24 -48.47
CA ARG A 835 60.20 39.20 -49.32
C ARG A 835 59.97 40.52 -48.58
N ILE A 836 59.81 41.60 -49.35
CA ILE A 836 59.32 42.88 -48.84
C ILE A 836 57.80 42.83 -48.80
N LYS A 837 57.18 43.01 -47.63
CA LYS A 837 55.72 43.09 -47.47
C LYS A 837 55.22 44.53 -47.61
N GLN A 838 55.97 45.48 -47.07
CA GLN A 838 55.72 46.91 -47.22
C GLN A 838 57.05 47.61 -47.51
N PRO A 839 57.19 48.31 -48.65
CA PRO A 839 58.38 49.10 -48.94
C PRO A 839 58.61 50.19 -47.89
N TYR A 840 59.87 50.63 -47.76
CA TYR A 840 60.22 51.76 -46.91
C TYR A 840 59.51 53.05 -47.38
N THR A 841 59.07 53.87 -46.43
CA THR A 841 58.55 55.23 -46.66
C THR A 841 59.14 56.17 -45.62
N LYS A 842 59.47 57.41 -46.02
CA LYS A 842 60.08 58.40 -45.11
C LYS A 842 59.14 58.76 -43.96
N GLU A 843 57.82 58.76 -44.21
CA GLU A 843 56.79 59.11 -43.24
C GLU A 843 56.68 58.08 -42.11
N LYS A 844 56.79 56.79 -42.42
CA LYS A 844 56.80 55.72 -41.40
C LYS A 844 58.18 55.52 -40.77
N GLY A 845 59.24 55.87 -41.50
CA GLY A 845 60.63 55.67 -41.09
C GLY A 845 61.09 54.21 -41.07
N TYR A 846 60.30 53.28 -41.63
CA TYR A 846 60.66 51.87 -41.84
C TYR A 846 59.81 51.23 -42.95
N GLY A 847 60.33 50.19 -43.59
CA GLY A 847 59.56 49.20 -44.36
C GLY A 847 59.34 47.93 -43.53
N VAL A 848 58.56 46.97 -44.02
CA VAL A 848 58.34 45.66 -43.37
C VAL A 848 58.74 44.55 -44.33
N ALA A 849 59.66 43.70 -43.88
CA ALA A 849 60.09 42.50 -44.58
C ALA A 849 59.62 41.24 -43.85
N LEU A 850 59.36 40.17 -44.61
CA LEU A 850 59.26 38.83 -44.07
C LEU A 850 60.66 38.21 -44.08
N VAL A 851 61.12 37.77 -42.91
CA VAL A 851 62.46 37.27 -42.65
C VAL A 851 62.35 35.86 -42.09
N PHE A 852 63.26 34.96 -42.48
CA PHE A 852 63.34 33.64 -41.88
C PHE A 852 64.40 33.64 -40.79
N MET A 853 63.98 33.37 -39.55
CA MET A 853 64.88 33.17 -38.41
C MET A 853 65.06 31.68 -38.13
N ARG A 854 66.30 31.30 -37.83
CA ARG A 854 66.76 29.93 -37.68
C ARG A 854 67.45 29.75 -36.36
#